data_AF-A0A496TQ00-F1
#
_entry.id   AF-A0A496TQ00-F1
#
_cell.length_a   1.000
_cell.length_b   1.000
_cell.length_c   1.000
_cell.angle_alpha   90.00
_cell.angle_beta   90.00
_cell.angle_gamma   90.00
#
_symmetry.space_group_name_H-M   'P 1'
#
loop_
_entity.id
_entity.type
_entity.pdbx_description
1 polymer ?
#
loop_
_entity_poly.entity_id
_entity_poly.type
_entity_poly.pdbx_seq_one_letter_code
_entity_poly.pdbx_strand_id
1 'polypeptide(L)'
;SPSGVTASILAAGEDSYRLILTSDSTGEEGFSIAEVGSSTALADLGLVDGTVSIKNPTSDGAQSDNFSSTAVAIASLLELSSAPGATNVTIAGQTVSIDLTTDTLSDIANAIDSLSGVSATVDSTTDDDGNTVYYVDISGTTSFSDNNNVLQTLGILKGDQSAVNKIVVGSVANTTDGSTPITESTRFDQIYNASVGTGDTITIQGQKNDGTSITTTTFNIYEGGQYKTLADLLTEIETLYGGASVVDAYISDGTDGNTAGTIVLKDLTAGDSQLSLTLIANNEGGGNLDFGTISTATEGYNMEVVAGQDAKITVDGITYTDSSNSISDMIPGVTLNLKNADSSTTITLSVNRDIETIEEKITNLVDAYNEIIDFINQQFEYDIEKQEAGGVLFGDGTLRSVKSDLSSLIISKISNVEDAYSTLALVGIKLDNEGKLSINSSTLSTALQTNFSEVQKLFTAFAETTNTNVDYVYHTRNTTEGTYDINITQVAEKASVTGTVDLSSGLSGNETLTITDKSTGRIATINLTAGQTIDQIVSAINDELDTEYAQQLQSSNGLSKISSGYITSSTTWGEIDTTGLGSNDITNGDTISFSGTDHNGDTVSGSYTISDKDTDTVQGLLTAIENAFDGSVDAYIDSSGKIVITDTQVGTSSLSLTITENNEGGGSLDFGTVDTATTGRYQLHIEASKDASNHLVLTHTYYGSNEGFTISQTQNNLGITDGDYAGEDVAGTINGETADGQGQVLTGASDTTVEGLSIKYTGSSTGDQGSITLTYGIAEKLYNELFYIVDTYEGYVADKQESLQDNIDRIENQIDLMETRLEHKRDRLILKYVTLETTMARLTAQGNWLSAQVNNLH
;
A
#
# COMPACT_ATOMS: atom_id res chain seq x y z
N SER A 1 -12.12 -2.48 -5.41
CA SER A 1 -13.55 -2.61 -5.05
C SER A 1 -13.64 -2.62 -3.53
N PRO A 2 -14.60 -1.95 -2.88
CA PRO A 2 -14.75 -1.99 -1.42
C PRO A 2 -14.87 -3.41 -0.86
N SER A 3 -15.35 -4.35 -1.68
CA SER A 3 -15.55 -5.75 -1.31
C SER A 3 -14.34 -6.67 -1.51
N GLY A 4 -13.21 -6.19 -2.06
CA GLY A 4 -12.06 -7.05 -2.40
C GLY A 4 -12.38 -8.14 -3.44
N VAL A 5 -13.41 -7.95 -4.27
CA VAL A 5 -13.80 -8.89 -5.33
C VAL A 5 -13.92 -8.14 -6.65
N THR A 6 -13.28 -8.67 -7.70
CA THR A 6 -13.38 -8.19 -9.07
C THR A 6 -14.34 -9.06 -9.88
N ALA A 7 -15.27 -8.40 -10.57
CA ALA A 7 -16.15 -9.03 -11.54
C ALA A 7 -15.62 -8.81 -12.96
N SER A 8 -15.58 -9.86 -13.78
CA SER A 8 -15.18 -9.79 -15.19
C SER A 8 -16.10 -10.62 -16.07
N ILE A 9 -16.16 -10.31 -17.37
CA ILE A 9 -16.95 -11.06 -18.34
C ILE A 9 -15.99 -11.86 -19.23
N LEU A 10 -16.12 -13.18 -19.23
CA LEU A 10 -15.41 -14.08 -20.13
C LEU A 10 -16.30 -14.41 -21.33
N ALA A 11 -15.84 -14.13 -22.55
CA ALA A 11 -16.48 -14.64 -23.75
C ALA A 11 -16.09 -16.12 -23.95
N ALA A 12 -17.05 -17.02 -23.73
CA ALA A 12 -16.90 -18.47 -23.93
C ALA A 12 -17.28 -18.93 -25.35
N GLY A 13 -17.81 -18.03 -26.19
CA GLY A 13 -18.18 -18.28 -27.60
C GLY A 13 -18.70 -17.02 -28.31
N GLU A 14 -19.16 -17.15 -29.56
CA GLU A 14 -19.68 -16.00 -30.36
C GLU A 14 -20.87 -15.29 -29.69
N ASP A 15 -21.73 -16.03 -28.98
CA ASP A 15 -22.90 -15.51 -28.26
C ASP A 15 -22.97 -16.03 -26.80
N SER A 16 -21.83 -16.41 -26.22
CA SER A 16 -21.76 -16.98 -24.86
C SER A 16 -20.81 -16.18 -23.98
N TYR A 17 -21.34 -15.62 -22.90
CA TYR A 17 -20.62 -14.82 -21.92
C TYR A 17 -20.82 -15.41 -20.53
N ARG A 18 -19.76 -15.42 -19.72
CA ARG A 18 -19.80 -15.87 -18.33
C ARG A 18 -19.34 -14.73 -17.42
N LEU A 19 -20.07 -14.49 -16.34
CA LEU A 19 -19.61 -13.61 -15.26
C LEU A 19 -18.64 -14.39 -14.39
N ILE A 20 -17.44 -13.85 -14.18
CA ILE A 20 -16.43 -14.41 -13.29
C ILE A 20 -16.26 -13.45 -12.14
N LEU A 21 -16.37 -13.97 -10.92
CA LEU A 21 -16.02 -13.27 -9.69
C LEU A 21 -14.66 -13.79 -9.22
N THR A 22 -13.76 -12.90 -8.83
CA THR A 22 -12.40 -13.26 -8.41
C THR A 22 -12.06 -12.47 -7.15
N SER A 23 -11.53 -13.15 -6.13
CA SER A 23 -10.95 -12.47 -4.97
C SER A 23 -9.76 -11.63 -5.44
N ASP A 24 -9.71 -10.37 -5.01
CA ASP A 24 -8.54 -9.52 -5.21
C ASP A 24 -7.39 -9.95 -4.27
N SER A 25 -7.73 -10.65 -3.17
CA SER A 25 -6.79 -11.24 -2.23
C SER A 25 -6.30 -12.60 -2.69
N THR A 26 -5.04 -12.92 -2.39
CA THR A 26 -4.46 -14.25 -2.57
C THR A 26 -4.61 -15.07 -1.29
N GLY A 27 -4.52 -16.40 -1.40
CA GLY A 27 -4.58 -17.31 -0.26
C GLY A 27 -5.81 -18.21 -0.29
N GLU A 28 -6.03 -18.95 0.80
CA GLU A 28 -7.22 -19.77 1.04
C GLU A 28 -8.45 -18.91 1.35
N GLU A 29 -8.24 -17.68 1.81
CA GLU A 29 -9.31 -16.69 1.99
C GLU A 29 -9.94 -16.32 0.64
N GLY A 30 -11.13 -16.88 0.42
CA GLY A 30 -11.97 -16.56 -0.72
C GLY A 30 -12.95 -15.42 -0.42
N PHE A 31 -14.01 -15.37 -1.22
CA PHE A 31 -15.17 -14.53 -0.95
C PHE A 31 -16.41 -15.41 -0.83
N SER A 32 -17.41 -14.93 -0.11
CA SER A 32 -18.73 -15.56 -0.10
C SER A 32 -19.71 -14.72 -0.91
N ILE A 33 -20.60 -15.40 -1.61
CA ILE A 33 -21.74 -14.79 -2.28
C ILE A 33 -23.00 -15.23 -1.58
N ALA A 34 -23.88 -14.29 -1.30
CA ALA A 34 -25.16 -14.55 -0.67
C ALA A 34 -26.25 -13.75 -1.36
N GLU A 35 -27.42 -14.37 -1.47
CA GLU A 35 -28.65 -13.68 -1.81
C GLU A 35 -29.25 -13.05 -0.55
N VAL A 36 -29.65 -11.79 -0.65
CA VAL A 36 -30.32 -11.09 0.44
C VAL A 36 -31.76 -10.82 0.03
N GLY A 37 -32.72 -11.44 0.72
CA GLY A 37 -34.15 -11.37 0.37
C GLY A 37 -34.66 -12.60 -0.38
N SER A 38 -35.84 -12.52 -0.99
CA SER A 38 -36.47 -13.65 -1.68
C SER A 38 -36.10 -13.77 -3.17
N SER A 39 -35.02 -13.13 -3.62
CA SER A 39 -34.52 -13.19 -5.00
C SER A 39 -33.78 -14.49 -5.29
N THR A 40 -33.67 -14.80 -6.57
CA THR A 40 -32.94 -15.96 -7.12
C THR A 40 -31.81 -15.54 -8.04
N ALA A 41 -31.30 -14.31 -7.92
CA ALA A 41 -30.41 -13.72 -8.91
C ALA A 41 -29.10 -14.50 -9.08
N LEU A 42 -28.51 -15.04 -8.01
CA LEU A 42 -27.32 -15.89 -8.06
C LEU A 42 -27.60 -17.18 -8.84
N ALA A 43 -28.78 -17.78 -8.67
CA ALA A 43 -29.17 -18.95 -9.44
C ALA A 43 -29.43 -18.60 -10.91
N ASP A 44 -30.09 -17.46 -11.16
CA ASP A 44 -30.35 -16.95 -12.51
C ASP A 44 -29.06 -16.55 -13.25
N LEU A 45 -28.05 -16.09 -12.50
CA LEU A 45 -26.70 -15.79 -12.98
C LEU A 45 -25.80 -17.05 -13.08
N GLY A 46 -26.29 -18.21 -12.63
CA GLY A 46 -25.55 -19.47 -12.65
C GLY A 46 -24.36 -19.54 -11.66
N LEU A 47 -24.39 -18.71 -10.62
CA LEU A 47 -23.40 -18.68 -9.54
C LEU A 47 -23.71 -19.66 -8.40
N VAL A 48 -24.93 -20.21 -8.36
CA VAL A 48 -25.35 -21.30 -7.47
C VAL A 48 -26.29 -22.27 -8.22
N ASP A 49 -26.38 -23.52 -7.79
CA ASP A 49 -27.17 -24.58 -8.44
C ASP A 49 -28.65 -24.65 -7.99
N GLY A 50 -29.05 -23.76 -7.08
CA GLY A 50 -30.40 -23.69 -6.52
C GLY A 50 -30.66 -24.63 -5.33
N THR A 51 -29.67 -25.42 -4.92
CA THR A 51 -29.68 -26.18 -3.66
C THR A 51 -28.85 -25.45 -2.59
N VAL A 52 -29.03 -25.87 -1.33
CA VAL A 52 -28.36 -25.25 -0.17
C VAL A 52 -27.79 -26.32 0.75
N SER A 53 -26.64 -26.02 1.33
CA SER A 53 -25.99 -26.82 2.36
C SER A 53 -25.61 -25.97 3.58
N ILE A 54 -25.25 -26.62 4.69
CA ILE A 54 -24.75 -25.94 5.88
C ILE A 54 -23.37 -25.37 5.57
N LYS A 55 -23.18 -24.06 5.79
CA LYS A 55 -21.91 -23.37 5.53
C LYS A 55 -20.86 -23.73 6.57
N ASN A 56 -21.19 -23.59 7.85
CA ASN A 56 -20.31 -23.86 8.99
C ASN A 56 -20.87 -25.03 9.84
N PRO A 57 -20.69 -26.29 9.42
CA PRO A 57 -21.28 -27.43 10.12
C PRO A 57 -20.55 -27.75 11.43
N THR A 58 -21.32 -28.09 12.47
CA THR A 58 -20.79 -28.69 13.71
C THR A 58 -21.12 -30.18 13.75
N SER A 59 -20.72 -30.88 14.82
CA SER A 59 -20.98 -32.32 14.95
C SER A 59 -22.47 -32.70 14.96
N ASP A 60 -23.33 -31.78 15.40
CA ASP A 60 -24.77 -31.99 15.58
C ASP A 60 -25.62 -30.74 15.25
N GLY A 61 -25.05 -29.78 14.50
CA GLY A 61 -25.77 -28.62 14.00
C GLY A 61 -24.94 -27.69 13.09
N ALA A 62 -25.04 -26.38 13.31
CA ALA A 62 -24.49 -25.35 12.43
C ALA A 62 -24.17 -24.05 13.17
N GLN A 63 -23.16 -23.33 12.70
CA GLN A 63 -22.80 -21.99 13.15
C GLN A 63 -23.16 -20.93 12.11
N SER A 64 -23.48 -19.71 12.55
CA SER A 64 -23.56 -18.55 11.68
C SER A 64 -22.17 -18.08 11.25
N ASP A 65 -22.10 -17.05 10.41
CA ASP A 65 -20.87 -16.27 10.22
C ASP A 65 -20.53 -15.47 11.50
N ASN A 66 -19.34 -14.89 11.51
CA ASN A 66 -18.85 -14.01 12.58
C ASN A 66 -19.38 -12.58 12.41
N PHE A 67 -19.74 -11.94 13.51
CA PHE A 67 -20.30 -10.58 13.59
C PHE A 67 -19.58 -9.78 14.66
N SER A 68 -19.41 -8.47 14.43
CA SER A 68 -18.70 -7.59 15.38
C SER A 68 -19.50 -7.23 16.63
N SER A 69 -20.81 -7.52 16.67
CA SER A 69 -21.65 -7.23 17.84
C SER A 69 -22.78 -8.23 18.03
N THR A 70 -23.14 -8.46 19.29
CA THR A 70 -24.30 -9.27 19.68
C THR A 70 -25.58 -8.46 19.84
N ALA A 71 -25.49 -7.12 19.82
CA ALA A 71 -26.54 -6.19 20.24
C ALA A 71 -26.96 -5.19 19.15
N VAL A 72 -26.33 -5.24 17.98
CA VAL A 72 -26.71 -4.45 16.80
C VAL A 72 -27.52 -5.34 15.86
N ALA A 73 -28.52 -4.75 15.18
CA ALA A 73 -29.33 -5.47 14.22
C ALA A 73 -28.49 -6.00 13.05
N ILE A 74 -28.79 -7.20 12.57
CA ILE A 74 -27.98 -7.87 11.52
C ILE A 74 -27.85 -7.03 10.26
N ALA A 75 -28.92 -6.36 9.81
CA ALA A 75 -28.88 -5.49 8.64
C ALA A 75 -27.88 -4.33 8.78
N SER A 76 -27.67 -3.80 9.99
CA SER A 76 -26.68 -2.75 10.22
C SER A 76 -25.26 -3.30 10.29
N LEU A 77 -25.09 -4.49 10.88
CA LEU A 77 -23.78 -5.16 10.94
C LEU A 77 -23.26 -5.58 9.56
N LEU A 78 -24.16 -5.95 8.65
CA LEU A 78 -23.86 -6.35 7.28
C LEU A 78 -24.03 -5.22 6.26
N GLU A 79 -24.32 -3.99 6.72
CA GLU A 79 -24.55 -2.81 5.87
C GLU A 79 -25.56 -3.04 4.72
N LEU A 80 -26.60 -3.83 4.99
CA LEU A 80 -27.57 -4.22 3.98
C LEU A 80 -28.46 -3.05 3.59
N SER A 81 -28.37 -2.64 2.32
CA SER A 81 -29.28 -1.64 1.72
C SER A 81 -30.75 -2.09 1.72
N SER A 82 -30.99 -3.39 1.74
CA SER A 82 -32.29 -4.01 1.98
C SER A 82 -32.10 -5.36 2.66
N ALA A 83 -32.79 -5.61 3.77
CA ALA A 83 -32.75 -6.88 4.48
C ALA A 83 -34.17 -7.50 4.57
N PRO A 84 -34.27 -8.84 4.66
CA PRO A 84 -35.53 -9.51 4.98
C PRO A 84 -36.11 -8.98 6.29
N GLY A 85 -37.32 -8.41 6.22
CA GLY A 85 -38.14 -8.15 7.42
C GLY A 85 -38.65 -9.45 8.04
N ALA A 86 -39.46 -9.35 9.10
CA ALA A 86 -40.02 -10.51 9.82
C ALA A 86 -40.59 -11.59 8.89
N THR A 87 -39.87 -12.70 8.79
CA THR A 87 -40.23 -13.82 7.92
C THR A 87 -39.90 -15.15 8.56
N ASN A 88 -40.55 -16.20 8.08
CA ASN A 88 -40.48 -17.53 8.66
C ASN A 88 -39.36 -18.35 8.01
N VAL A 89 -38.54 -18.95 8.86
CA VAL A 89 -37.62 -20.04 8.51
C VAL A 89 -38.04 -21.32 9.23
N THR A 90 -37.61 -22.48 8.74
CA THR A 90 -37.92 -23.78 9.35
C THR A 90 -36.65 -24.44 9.87
N ILE A 91 -36.62 -24.76 11.17
CA ILE A 91 -35.49 -25.39 11.87
C ILE A 91 -36.03 -26.60 12.63
N ALA A 92 -35.41 -27.77 12.45
CA ALA A 92 -35.91 -29.04 13.01
C ALA A 92 -37.39 -29.33 12.70
N GLY A 93 -37.88 -28.88 11.53
CA GLY A 93 -39.29 -29.01 11.14
C GLY A 93 -40.26 -28.07 11.87
N GLN A 94 -39.77 -27.12 12.66
CA GLN A 94 -40.54 -26.10 13.37
C GLN A 94 -40.29 -24.72 12.77
N THR A 95 -41.33 -23.89 12.72
CA THR A 95 -41.22 -22.53 12.15
C THR A 95 -40.81 -21.53 13.22
N VAL A 96 -39.83 -20.68 12.90
CA VAL A 96 -39.41 -19.52 13.70
C VAL A 96 -39.40 -18.28 12.82
N SER A 97 -39.87 -17.14 13.36
CA SER A 97 -39.85 -15.86 12.67
C SER A 97 -38.57 -15.12 13.03
N ILE A 98 -37.84 -14.64 12.03
CA ILE A 98 -36.62 -13.84 12.18
C ILE A 98 -36.77 -12.58 11.33
N ASP A 99 -36.41 -11.43 11.89
CA ASP A 99 -36.41 -10.12 11.23
C ASP A 99 -35.00 -9.54 11.19
N LEU A 100 -34.31 -9.63 10.06
CA LEU A 100 -32.92 -9.14 9.96
C LEU A 100 -32.82 -7.61 10.04
N THR A 101 -33.94 -6.89 9.85
CA THR A 101 -33.97 -5.41 9.96
C THR A 101 -33.90 -4.93 11.41
N THR A 102 -34.38 -5.73 12.36
CA THR A 102 -34.47 -5.32 13.78
C THR A 102 -33.81 -6.28 14.75
N ASP A 103 -33.77 -7.57 14.46
CA ASP A 103 -33.26 -8.58 15.37
C ASP A 103 -31.73 -8.52 15.44
N THR A 104 -31.22 -8.56 16.66
CA THR A 104 -29.80 -8.70 16.96
C THR A 104 -29.40 -10.17 16.93
N LEU A 105 -28.09 -10.45 16.91
CA LEU A 105 -27.59 -11.83 17.02
C LEU A 105 -28.14 -12.55 18.27
N SER A 106 -28.29 -11.81 19.38
CA SER A 106 -28.88 -12.32 20.62
C SER A 106 -30.38 -12.63 20.50
N ASP A 107 -31.15 -11.77 19.82
CA ASP A 107 -32.58 -11.99 19.60
C ASP A 107 -32.82 -13.24 18.75
N ILE A 108 -32.01 -13.42 17.70
CA ILE A 108 -32.07 -14.57 16.79
C ILE A 108 -31.74 -15.87 17.55
N ALA A 109 -30.64 -15.89 18.32
CA ALA A 109 -30.28 -17.07 19.12
C ALA A 109 -31.41 -17.44 20.08
N ASN A 110 -31.99 -16.47 20.80
CA ASN A 110 -33.11 -16.71 21.72
C ASN A 110 -34.36 -17.23 21.00
N ALA A 111 -34.67 -16.71 19.81
CA ALA A 111 -35.80 -17.17 19.01
C ALA A 111 -35.63 -18.65 18.60
N ILE A 112 -34.43 -19.04 18.19
CA ILE A 112 -34.12 -20.43 17.79
C ILE A 112 -34.08 -21.36 19.00
N ASP A 113 -33.50 -20.93 20.14
CA ASP A 113 -33.42 -21.71 21.38
C ASP A 113 -34.80 -22.03 21.98
N SER A 114 -35.84 -21.28 21.60
CA SER A 114 -37.22 -21.54 22.00
C SER A 114 -37.85 -22.78 21.34
N LEU A 115 -37.22 -23.33 20.30
CA LEU A 115 -37.69 -24.51 19.57
C LEU A 115 -37.42 -25.81 20.34
N SER A 116 -38.40 -26.71 20.38
CA SER A 116 -38.25 -27.97 21.11
C SER A 116 -37.16 -28.85 20.49
N GLY A 117 -36.14 -29.21 21.28
CA GLY A 117 -35.07 -30.13 20.87
C GLY A 117 -33.94 -29.49 20.07
N VAL A 118 -33.92 -28.15 19.99
CA VAL A 118 -32.83 -27.34 19.44
C VAL A 118 -32.24 -26.53 20.59
N SER A 119 -30.93 -26.28 20.56
CA SER A 119 -30.26 -25.32 21.44
C SER A 119 -29.56 -24.28 20.58
N ALA A 120 -29.67 -23.00 20.91
CA ALA A 120 -28.96 -21.94 20.20
C ALA A 120 -28.32 -20.93 21.16
N THR A 121 -27.03 -20.68 21.01
CA THR A 121 -26.26 -19.76 21.87
C THR A 121 -25.48 -18.76 21.03
N VAL A 122 -25.15 -17.60 21.62
CA VAL A 122 -24.17 -16.67 21.04
C VAL A 122 -22.83 -16.94 21.69
N ASP A 123 -21.86 -17.37 20.89
CA ASP A 123 -20.48 -17.58 21.29
C ASP A 123 -19.56 -16.55 20.65
N SER A 124 -18.30 -16.51 21.06
CA SER A 124 -17.30 -15.58 20.55
C SER A 124 -15.97 -16.25 20.22
N THR A 125 -15.25 -15.71 19.24
CA THR A 125 -13.87 -16.07 18.91
C THR A 125 -13.04 -14.81 18.67
N THR A 126 -11.74 -14.97 18.47
CA THR A 126 -10.84 -13.92 18.01
C THR A 126 -10.63 -14.09 16.50
N ASP A 127 -10.71 -13.01 15.72
CA ASP A 127 -10.36 -13.01 14.30
C ASP A 127 -8.84 -12.88 14.08
N ASP A 128 -8.38 -12.90 12.83
CA ASP A 128 -6.95 -12.88 12.49
C ASP A 128 -6.28 -11.53 12.81
N ASP A 129 -7.08 -10.46 12.97
CA ASP A 129 -6.66 -9.14 13.40
C ASP A 129 -6.63 -8.98 14.93
N GLY A 130 -7.05 -10.01 15.68
CA GLY A 130 -7.07 -9.99 17.14
C GLY A 130 -8.36 -9.44 17.75
N ASN A 131 -9.37 -9.09 16.95
CA ASN A 131 -10.65 -8.57 17.44
C ASN A 131 -11.56 -9.69 17.95
N THR A 132 -12.38 -9.39 18.95
CA THR A 132 -13.42 -10.32 19.39
C THR A 132 -14.63 -10.23 18.47
N VAL A 133 -15.01 -11.37 17.89
CA VAL A 133 -16.17 -11.51 17.02
C VAL A 133 -17.14 -12.57 17.57
N TYR A 134 -18.40 -12.50 17.17
CA TYR A 134 -19.52 -13.27 17.73
C TYR A 134 -20.27 -14.08 16.67
N TYR A 135 -20.76 -15.26 17.01
CA TYR A 135 -21.57 -16.10 16.11
C TYR A 135 -22.66 -16.84 16.89
N VAL A 136 -23.73 -17.26 16.19
CA VAL A 136 -24.76 -18.16 16.73
C VAL A 136 -24.33 -19.61 16.52
N ASP A 137 -24.23 -20.38 17.59
CA ASP A 137 -24.06 -21.84 17.53
C ASP A 137 -25.41 -22.52 17.74
N ILE A 138 -25.85 -23.31 16.76
CA ILE A 138 -27.10 -24.07 16.79
C ILE A 138 -26.76 -25.56 16.88
N SER A 139 -27.30 -26.25 17.88
CA SER A 139 -27.10 -27.69 18.08
C SER A 139 -28.43 -28.45 18.24
N GLY A 140 -28.38 -29.76 18.05
CA GLY A 140 -29.53 -30.67 18.14
C GLY A 140 -30.29 -30.89 16.82
N THR A 141 -29.89 -30.23 15.71
CA THR A 141 -30.49 -30.45 14.39
C THR A 141 -29.57 -30.00 13.26
N THR A 142 -29.61 -30.74 12.14
CA THR A 142 -29.01 -30.34 10.86
C THR A 142 -30.07 -30.06 9.79
N SER A 143 -31.34 -29.98 10.20
CA SER A 143 -32.47 -29.78 9.29
C SER A 143 -32.89 -28.32 9.30
N PHE A 144 -32.54 -27.63 8.20
CA PHE A 144 -32.82 -26.21 7.97
C PHE A 144 -33.54 -26.05 6.63
N SER A 145 -34.50 -25.13 6.57
CA SER A 145 -35.16 -24.70 5.34
C SER A 145 -35.40 -23.20 5.41
N ASP A 146 -35.00 -22.52 4.35
CA ASP A 146 -34.89 -21.07 4.28
C ASP A 146 -35.47 -20.57 2.96
N ASN A 147 -36.71 -20.09 2.99
CA ASN A 147 -37.41 -19.69 1.77
C ASN A 147 -37.18 -18.22 1.40
N ASN A 148 -36.49 -17.45 2.26
CA ASN A 148 -36.26 -16.02 2.06
C ASN A 148 -34.80 -15.63 2.33
N ASN A 149 -33.90 -16.62 2.22
CA ASN A 149 -32.46 -16.49 2.32
C ASN A 149 -31.98 -15.87 3.65
N VAL A 150 -32.76 -15.99 4.73
CA VAL A 150 -32.43 -15.46 6.06
C VAL A 150 -31.27 -16.23 6.69
N LEU A 151 -31.35 -17.56 6.70
CA LEU A 151 -30.29 -18.43 7.22
C LEU A 151 -29.05 -18.38 6.33
N GLN A 152 -29.20 -18.15 5.03
CA GLN A 152 -28.07 -17.88 4.15
C GLN A 152 -27.41 -16.54 4.45
N THR A 153 -28.19 -15.47 4.66
CA THR A 153 -27.67 -14.14 5.03
C THR A 153 -26.93 -14.18 6.37
N LEU A 154 -27.38 -15.02 7.32
CA LEU A 154 -26.69 -15.26 8.58
C LEU A 154 -25.42 -16.11 8.44
N GLY A 155 -25.16 -16.71 7.27
CA GLY A 155 -24.03 -17.63 7.10
C GLY A 155 -24.23 -19.02 7.72
N ILE A 156 -25.46 -19.39 8.08
CA ILE A 156 -25.77 -20.76 8.53
C ILE A 156 -25.85 -21.71 7.33
N LEU A 157 -26.49 -21.23 6.26
CA LEU A 157 -26.59 -21.93 4.97
C LEU A 157 -25.76 -21.24 3.91
N LYS A 158 -25.40 -21.98 2.86
CA LYS A 158 -24.84 -21.43 1.62
C LYS A 158 -25.57 -22.01 0.42
N GLY A 159 -25.63 -21.24 -0.67
CA GLY A 159 -26.01 -21.80 -1.97
C GLY A 159 -24.92 -22.73 -2.47
N ASP A 160 -25.30 -23.92 -2.91
CA ASP A 160 -24.35 -24.91 -3.41
C ASP A 160 -23.88 -24.52 -4.82
N GLN A 161 -22.60 -24.79 -5.09
CA GLN A 161 -21.92 -24.41 -6.33
C GLN A 161 -21.47 -25.65 -7.10
N SER A 162 -22.42 -26.51 -7.47
CA SER A 162 -22.11 -27.73 -8.22
C SER A 162 -21.85 -27.42 -9.69
N ALA A 163 -20.93 -28.15 -10.31
CA ALA A 163 -20.74 -28.07 -11.75
C ALA A 163 -22.05 -28.40 -12.50
N VAL A 164 -22.23 -27.79 -13.68
CA VAL A 164 -23.41 -27.94 -14.53
C VAL A 164 -23.16 -28.97 -15.63
N ASN A 165 -24.14 -29.82 -15.87
CA ASN A 165 -24.13 -30.81 -16.96
C ASN A 165 -24.47 -30.15 -18.31
N LYS A 166 -23.76 -30.53 -19.38
CA LYS A 166 -24.11 -30.10 -20.74
C LYS A 166 -25.33 -30.86 -21.27
N ILE A 167 -26.23 -30.15 -21.93
CA ILE A 167 -27.43 -30.71 -22.56
C ILE A 167 -27.49 -30.22 -24.01
N VAL A 168 -27.60 -31.15 -24.95
CA VAL A 168 -27.85 -30.84 -26.37
C VAL A 168 -29.22 -31.38 -26.79
N VAL A 169 -29.97 -30.59 -27.57
CA VAL A 169 -31.38 -30.84 -27.88
C VAL A 169 -31.64 -30.65 -29.37
N GLY A 170 -32.44 -31.55 -29.96
CA GLY A 170 -32.91 -31.43 -31.33
C GLY A 170 -33.97 -30.34 -31.49
N SER A 171 -33.90 -29.57 -32.58
CA SER A 171 -34.82 -28.46 -32.86
C SER A 171 -36.21 -28.89 -33.35
N VAL A 172 -36.42 -30.16 -33.66
CA VAL A 172 -37.72 -30.67 -34.15
C VAL A 172 -38.41 -31.52 -33.08
N ALA A 173 -39.58 -31.05 -32.63
CA ALA A 173 -40.49 -31.80 -31.77
C ALA A 173 -41.39 -32.72 -32.61
N ASN A 174 -41.05 -34.00 -32.65
CA ASN A 174 -41.79 -34.97 -33.44
C ASN A 174 -43.07 -35.43 -32.71
N THR A 175 -44.11 -35.78 -33.49
CA THR A 175 -45.40 -36.24 -32.96
C THR A 175 -45.84 -37.53 -33.65
N THR A 176 -46.84 -38.22 -33.11
CA THR A 176 -47.42 -39.43 -33.73
C THR A 176 -48.62 -39.14 -34.63
N ASP A 177 -49.31 -38.02 -34.42
CA ASP A 177 -50.55 -37.65 -35.13
C ASP A 177 -50.62 -36.16 -35.54
N GLY A 178 -49.53 -35.41 -35.38
CA GLY A 178 -49.48 -33.96 -35.56
C GLY A 178 -49.71 -33.16 -34.27
N SER A 179 -49.98 -33.82 -33.15
CA SER A 179 -50.24 -33.17 -31.85
C SER A 179 -49.67 -33.91 -30.64
N THR A 180 -49.69 -35.25 -30.64
CA THR A 180 -49.22 -36.08 -29.52
C THR A 180 -47.71 -36.29 -29.64
N PRO A 181 -46.88 -35.82 -28.69
CA PRO A 181 -45.43 -35.99 -28.72
C PRO A 181 -45.02 -37.47 -28.85
N ILE A 182 -43.94 -37.74 -29.57
CA ILE A 182 -43.35 -39.08 -29.58
C ILE A 182 -42.73 -39.43 -28.21
N THR A 183 -42.58 -40.72 -27.96
CA THR A 183 -41.93 -41.28 -26.77
C THR A 183 -40.85 -42.29 -27.20
N GLU A 184 -40.02 -42.74 -26.27
CA GLU A 184 -39.02 -43.79 -26.53
C GLU A 184 -39.64 -45.08 -27.10
N SER A 185 -40.88 -45.40 -26.71
CA SER A 185 -41.61 -46.57 -27.21
C SER A 185 -42.22 -46.40 -28.60
N THR A 186 -42.15 -45.21 -29.19
CA THR A 186 -42.66 -44.93 -30.53
C THR A 186 -41.77 -45.59 -31.59
N ARG A 187 -42.38 -46.32 -32.53
CA ARG A 187 -41.67 -46.89 -33.68
C ARG A 187 -41.49 -45.86 -34.79
N PHE A 188 -40.43 -45.96 -35.57
CA PHE A 188 -40.14 -44.99 -36.64
C PHE A 188 -41.29 -44.83 -37.66
N ASP A 189 -42.04 -45.88 -37.96
CA ASP A 189 -43.22 -45.85 -38.84
C ASP A 189 -44.45 -45.17 -38.24
N GLN A 190 -44.41 -44.83 -36.95
CA GLN A 190 -45.49 -44.13 -36.24
C GLN A 190 -45.23 -42.63 -36.11
N ILE A 191 -44.07 -42.14 -36.55
CA ILE A 191 -43.75 -40.71 -36.54
C ILE A 191 -44.58 -40.02 -37.63
N TYR A 192 -45.35 -39.02 -37.22
CA TYR A 192 -46.25 -38.28 -38.10
C TYR A 192 -45.49 -37.66 -39.27
N ASN A 193 -46.02 -37.87 -40.48
CA ASN A 193 -45.43 -37.42 -41.76
C ASN A 193 -44.01 -37.90 -42.08
N ALA A 194 -43.35 -38.70 -41.24
CA ALA A 194 -42.01 -39.20 -41.52
C ALA A 194 -41.99 -40.10 -42.77
N SER A 195 -43.05 -40.89 -42.99
CA SER A 195 -43.25 -41.74 -44.19
C SER A 195 -42.05 -42.65 -44.52
N VAL A 196 -41.41 -43.18 -43.48
CA VAL A 196 -40.15 -43.95 -43.58
C VAL A 196 -40.31 -45.29 -44.31
N GLY A 197 -39.26 -45.71 -45.02
CA GLY A 197 -39.12 -46.99 -45.70
C GLY A 197 -38.22 -48.00 -44.96
N THR A 198 -38.30 -49.27 -45.33
CA THR A 198 -37.51 -50.36 -44.68
C THR A 198 -36.00 -50.31 -44.96
N GLY A 199 -35.56 -49.43 -45.85
CA GLY A 199 -34.15 -49.22 -46.19
C GLY A 199 -33.57 -47.93 -45.62
N ASP A 200 -34.36 -47.16 -44.87
CA ASP A 200 -33.94 -45.87 -44.37
C ASP A 200 -32.98 -46.03 -43.19
N THR A 201 -32.06 -45.09 -43.07
CA THR A 201 -31.06 -45.09 -41.99
C THR A 201 -30.90 -43.74 -41.31
N ILE A 202 -30.32 -43.75 -40.13
CA ILE A 202 -29.88 -42.55 -39.40
C ILE A 202 -28.37 -42.61 -39.27
N THR A 203 -27.68 -41.57 -39.72
CA THR A 203 -26.26 -41.40 -39.44
C THR A 203 -26.08 -40.64 -38.13
N ILE A 204 -25.32 -41.22 -37.20
CA ILE A 204 -25.00 -40.68 -35.88
C ILE A 204 -23.54 -40.20 -35.90
N GLN A 205 -23.32 -38.93 -35.57
CA GLN A 205 -22.00 -38.28 -35.49
C GLN A 205 -21.95 -37.34 -34.29
N GLY A 206 -20.75 -37.00 -33.80
CA GLY A 206 -20.58 -36.06 -32.70
C GLY A 206 -19.27 -36.24 -31.94
N GLN A 207 -19.18 -35.58 -30.79
CA GLN A 207 -18.05 -35.62 -29.87
C GLN A 207 -18.53 -35.94 -28.45
N LYS A 208 -17.71 -36.71 -27.72
CA LYS A 208 -17.89 -36.97 -26.29
C LYS A 208 -17.54 -35.73 -25.46
N ASN A 209 -17.76 -35.83 -24.14
CA ASN A 209 -17.49 -34.76 -23.19
C ASN A 209 -16.02 -34.27 -23.20
N ASP A 210 -15.06 -35.18 -23.41
CA ASP A 210 -13.63 -34.88 -23.51
C ASP A 210 -13.17 -34.35 -24.90
N GLY A 211 -14.11 -34.15 -25.84
CA GLY A 211 -13.83 -33.67 -27.20
C GLY A 211 -13.44 -34.77 -28.18
N THR A 212 -13.31 -36.03 -27.74
CA THR A 212 -13.03 -37.13 -28.67
C THR A 212 -14.24 -37.40 -29.55
N SER A 213 -14.02 -37.54 -30.86
CA SER A 213 -15.11 -37.86 -31.79
C SER A 213 -15.62 -39.29 -31.58
N ILE A 214 -16.94 -39.47 -31.60
CA ILE A 214 -17.52 -40.82 -31.66
C ILE A 214 -17.25 -41.45 -33.03
N THR A 215 -17.26 -42.79 -33.08
CA THR A 215 -17.27 -43.49 -34.37
C THR A 215 -18.57 -43.17 -35.10
N THR A 216 -18.49 -42.62 -36.31
CA THR A 216 -19.68 -42.41 -37.15
C THR A 216 -20.35 -43.73 -37.45
N THR A 217 -21.63 -43.84 -37.07
CA THR A 217 -22.40 -45.08 -37.20
C THR A 217 -23.67 -44.84 -38.00
N THR A 218 -24.01 -45.79 -38.86
CA THR A 218 -25.30 -45.82 -39.58
C THR A 218 -26.23 -46.79 -38.86
N PHE A 219 -27.28 -46.24 -38.24
CA PHE A 219 -28.33 -46.98 -37.56
C PHE A 219 -29.46 -47.33 -38.54
N ASN A 220 -29.76 -48.61 -38.69
CA ASN A 220 -30.88 -49.09 -39.51
C ASN A 220 -32.19 -49.00 -38.71
N ILE A 221 -33.19 -48.29 -39.23
CA ILE A 221 -34.48 -48.11 -38.52
C ILE A 221 -35.41 -49.33 -38.65
N TYR A 222 -35.07 -50.31 -39.50
CA TYR A 222 -35.85 -51.52 -39.74
C TYR A 222 -34.94 -52.75 -39.70
N GLU A 223 -35.31 -53.75 -38.91
CA GLU A 223 -34.57 -55.00 -38.79
C GLU A 223 -35.51 -56.15 -38.44
N GLY A 224 -35.21 -57.38 -38.91
CA GLY A 224 -35.97 -58.57 -38.49
C GLY A 224 -37.45 -58.60 -38.87
N GLY A 225 -37.90 -57.74 -39.79
CA GLY A 225 -39.30 -57.67 -40.23
C GLY A 225 -40.14 -56.61 -39.52
N GLN A 226 -39.55 -55.75 -38.70
CA GLN A 226 -40.24 -54.68 -37.97
C GLN A 226 -39.40 -53.39 -37.92
N TYR A 227 -40.08 -52.23 -37.91
CA TYR A 227 -39.42 -50.96 -37.58
C TYR A 227 -39.05 -50.94 -36.10
N LYS A 228 -37.82 -50.50 -35.82
CA LYS A 228 -37.27 -50.26 -34.49
C LYS A 228 -37.99 -49.12 -33.78
N THR A 229 -37.77 -49.03 -32.48
CA THR A 229 -38.26 -47.96 -31.61
C THR A 229 -37.23 -46.84 -31.47
N LEU A 230 -37.64 -45.69 -30.94
CA LEU A 230 -36.69 -44.64 -30.58
C LEU A 230 -35.79 -45.06 -29.42
N ALA A 231 -36.26 -45.89 -28.49
CA ALA A 231 -35.41 -46.50 -27.45
C ALA A 231 -34.20 -47.25 -28.04
N ASP A 232 -34.37 -47.92 -29.18
CA ASP A 232 -33.26 -48.61 -29.86
C ASP A 232 -32.21 -47.61 -30.41
N LEU A 233 -32.65 -46.45 -30.92
CA LEU A 233 -31.75 -45.38 -31.39
C LEU A 233 -31.02 -44.73 -30.21
N LEU A 234 -31.74 -44.42 -29.14
CA LEU A 234 -31.18 -43.80 -27.93
C LEU A 234 -30.13 -44.70 -27.28
N THR A 235 -30.41 -46.00 -27.18
CA THR A 235 -29.44 -47.00 -26.67
C THR A 235 -28.17 -47.06 -27.54
N GLU A 236 -28.31 -46.97 -28.87
CA GLU A 236 -27.16 -46.91 -29.78
C GLU A 236 -26.35 -45.63 -29.57
N ILE A 237 -27.03 -44.49 -29.41
CA ILE A 237 -26.38 -43.20 -29.07
C ILE A 237 -25.61 -43.35 -27.76
N GLU A 238 -26.23 -43.77 -26.67
CA GLU A 238 -25.53 -43.94 -25.38
C GLU A 238 -24.31 -44.85 -25.51
N THR A 239 -24.44 -45.97 -26.22
CA THR A 239 -23.34 -46.92 -26.45
C THR A 239 -22.15 -46.26 -27.15
N LEU A 240 -22.38 -45.43 -28.17
CA LEU A 240 -21.32 -44.70 -28.88
C LEU A 240 -20.60 -43.68 -28.00
N TYR A 241 -21.31 -43.10 -27.02
CA TYR A 241 -20.77 -42.09 -26.11
C TYR A 241 -20.13 -42.67 -24.83
N GLY A 242 -20.27 -43.97 -24.58
CA GLY A 242 -19.63 -44.66 -23.43
C GLY A 242 -20.60 -45.38 -22.50
N GLY A 243 -21.88 -45.37 -22.81
CA GLY A 243 -22.98 -46.03 -22.10
C GLY A 243 -23.80 -45.07 -21.22
N ALA A 244 -24.92 -45.59 -20.71
CA ALA A 244 -25.91 -44.87 -19.89
C ALA A 244 -25.37 -44.33 -18.53
N SER A 245 -24.11 -44.60 -18.19
CA SER A 245 -23.43 -44.01 -17.02
C SER A 245 -22.62 -42.76 -17.36
N VAL A 246 -22.48 -42.43 -18.65
CA VAL A 246 -21.72 -41.28 -19.15
C VAL A 246 -22.66 -40.24 -19.74
N VAL A 247 -23.67 -40.67 -20.50
CA VAL A 247 -24.70 -39.81 -21.07
C VAL A 247 -26.07 -40.43 -20.86
N ASP A 248 -27.10 -39.58 -20.87
CA ASP A 248 -28.51 -39.96 -20.85
C ASP A 248 -29.15 -39.45 -22.15
N ALA A 249 -29.57 -40.38 -23.01
CA ALA A 249 -30.22 -40.07 -24.28
C ALA A 249 -31.72 -40.39 -24.19
N TYR A 250 -32.59 -39.39 -24.32
CA TYR A 250 -34.03 -39.57 -24.14
C TYR A 250 -34.85 -38.69 -25.09
N ILE A 251 -36.17 -38.90 -25.06
CA ILE A 251 -37.15 -38.00 -25.68
C ILE A 251 -37.79 -37.15 -24.60
N SER A 252 -37.70 -35.82 -24.73
CA SER A 252 -38.29 -34.89 -23.74
C SER A 252 -39.80 -35.10 -23.61
N ASP A 253 -40.29 -35.13 -22.37
CA ASP A 253 -41.71 -35.15 -22.03
C ASP A 253 -42.28 -33.75 -21.72
N GLY A 254 -41.43 -32.72 -21.79
CA GLY A 254 -41.76 -31.32 -21.48
C GLY A 254 -41.57 -30.91 -20.01
N THR A 255 -41.14 -31.82 -19.12
CA THR A 255 -40.89 -31.51 -17.70
C THR A 255 -39.46 -31.08 -17.40
N ASP A 256 -38.55 -31.33 -18.34
CA ASP A 256 -37.11 -31.04 -18.31
C ASP A 256 -36.77 -29.63 -18.83
N GLY A 257 -37.77 -28.80 -19.10
CA GLY A 257 -37.61 -27.48 -19.71
C GLY A 257 -37.44 -27.49 -21.23
N ASN A 258 -37.36 -28.67 -21.85
CA ASN A 258 -37.30 -28.81 -23.31
C ASN A 258 -38.70 -29.00 -23.92
N THR A 259 -38.81 -28.90 -25.25
CA THR A 259 -40.10 -29.09 -25.91
C THR A 259 -40.43 -30.58 -26.02
N ALA A 260 -41.60 -31.00 -25.54
CA ALA A 260 -42.00 -32.41 -25.58
C ALA A 260 -41.92 -32.99 -27.02
N GLY A 261 -41.27 -34.15 -27.16
CA GLY A 261 -41.08 -34.84 -28.44
C GLY A 261 -39.76 -34.52 -29.17
N THR A 262 -38.88 -33.68 -28.61
CA THR A 262 -37.50 -33.50 -29.09
C THR A 262 -36.57 -34.58 -28.53
N ILE A 263 -35.52 -34.92 -29.28
CA ILE A 263 -34.43 -35.75 -28.78
C ILE A 263 -33.47 -34.91 -27.91
N VAL A 264 -33.05 -35.46 -26.79
CA VAL A 264 -32.13 -34.83 -25.84
C VAL A 264 -30.98 -35.78 -25.55
N LEU A 265 -29.76 -35.23 -25.48
CA LEU A 265 -28.59 -35.93 -24.96
C LEU A 265 -27.99 -35.08 -23.84
N LYS A 266 -27.97 -35.64 -22.63
CA LYS A 266 -27.42 -35.03 -21.43
C LYS A 266 -26.10 -35.70 -21.05
N ASP A 267 -25.09 -34.90 -20.79
CA ASP A 267 -23.88 -35.35 -20.12
C ASP A 267 -24.19 -35.66 -18.65
N LEU A 268 -23.77 -36.82 -18.16
CA LEU A 268 -23.89 -37.16 -16.73
C LEU A 268 -22.63 -36.77 -15.94
N THR A 269 -21.60 -36.27 -16.61
CA THR A 269 -20.42 -35.67 -16.00
C THR A 269 -20.51 -34.16 -16.10
N ALA A 270 -20.65 -33.50 -14.95
CA ALA A 270 -20.76 -32.05 -14.89
C ALA A 270 -19.40 -31.37 -15.11
N GLY A 271 -19.42 -30.14 -15.62
CA GLY A 271 -18.22 -29.34 -15.90
C GLY A 271 -18.09 -28.96 -17.38
N ASP A 272 -16.94 -28.42 -17.75
CA ASP A 272 -16.68 -28.03 -19.15
C ASP A 272 -16.72 -29.27 -20.06
N SER A 273 -17.74 -29.34 -20.93
CA SER A 273 -18.01 -30.49 -21.78
C SER A 273 -18.07 -30.10 -23.25
N GLN A 274 -17.37 -30.87 -24.10
CA GLN A 274 -17.39 -30.73 -25.56
C GLN A 274 -18.48 -31.61 -26.22
N LEU A 275 -19.43 -32.11 -25.43
CA LEU A 275 -20.50 -32.97 -25.92
C LEU A 275 -21.24 -32.33 -27.10
N SER A 276 -21.31 -33.07 -28.21
CA SER A 276 -22.10 -32.70 -29.38
C SER A 276 -22.71 -33.94 -30.01
N LEU A 277 -23.90 -33.80 -30.61
CA LEU A 277 -24.59 -34.86 -31.33
C LEU A 277 -25.11 -34.29 -32.66
N THR A 278 -25.05 -35.09 -33.71
CA THR A 278 -25.65 -34.81 -35.01
C THR A 278 -26.33 -36.08 -35.50
N LEU A 279 -27.60 -35.94 -35.85
CA LEU A 279 -28.42 -37.01 -36.42
C LEU A 279 -28.84 -36.61 -37.83
N ILE A 280 -28.53 -37.46 -38.80
CA ILE A 280 -28.91 -37.25 -40.20
C ILE A 280 -29.83 -38.38 -40.62
N ALA A 281 -31.12 -38.08 -40.85
CA ALA A 281 -32.06 -39.02 -41.42
C ALA A 281 -31.85 -39.11 -42.93
N ASN A 282 -31.39 -40.26 -43.42
CA ASN A 282 -30.96 -40.43 -44.81
C ASN A 282 -32.12 -40.70 -45.78
N ASN A 283 -33.32 -41.04 -45.29
CA ASN A 283 -34.59 -41.15 -46.03
C ASN A 283 -34.45 -41.86 -47.40
N GLU A 284 -33.67 -42.94 -47.49
CA GLU A 284 -33.27 -43.60 -48.74
C GLU A 284 -34.43 -44.17 -49.56
N GLY A 285 -35.53 -44.53 -48.89
CA GLY A 285 -36.80 -44.98 -49.46
C GLY A 285 -37.77 -43.85 -49.83
N GLY A 286 -37.37 -42.58 -49.64
CA GLY A 286 -38.25 -41.42 -49.64
C GLY A 286 -38.77 -41.09 -48.23
N GLY A 287 -39.60 -40.05 -48.11
CA GLY A 287 -40.13 -39.60 -46.82
C GLY A 287 -39.52 -38.29 -46.33
N ASN A 288 -39.81 -37.96 -45.07
CA ASN A 288 -39.59 -36.65 -44.45
C ASN A 288 -39.18 -36.75 -42.97
N LEU A 289 -38.59 -37.88 -42.54
CA LEU A 289 -38.08 -37.97 -41.16
C LEU A 289 -36.99 -36.91 -40.95
N ASP A 290 -37.12 -36.15 -39.87
CA ASP A 290 -36.16 -35.11 -39.49
C ASP A 290 -36.15 -34.94 -37.96
N PHE A 291 -34.96 -34.86 -37.38
CA PHE A 291 -34.75 -34.53 -35.96
C PHE A 291 -34.25 -33.08 -35.78
N GLY A 292 -34.08 -32.36 -36.89
CA GLY A 292 -33.59 -31.00 -36.92
C GLY A 292 -32.10 -30.88 -36.66
N THR A 293 -31.65 -29.64 -36.53
CA THR A 293 -30.33 -29.35 -35.96
C THR A 293 -30.35 -29.65 -34.47
N ILE A 294 -29.30 -30.30 -33.97
CA ILE A 294 -29.07 -30.48 -32.53
C ILE A 294 -28.10 -29.40 -32.09
N SER A 295 -28.49 -28.65 -31.06
CA SER A 295 -27.72 -27.53 -30.52
C SER A 295 -27.66 -27.61 -29.00
N THR A 296 -26.69 -26.92 -28.40
CA THR A 296 -26.62 -26.75 -26.95
C THR A 296 -27.89 -26.08 -26.44
N ALA A 297 -28.57 -26.71 -25.49
CA ALA A 297 -29.62 -26.09 -24.67
C ALA A 297 -29.07 -25.62 -23.31
N THR A 298 -28.14 -26.38 -22.72
CA THR A 298 -27.42 -26.01 -21.50
C THR A 298 -25.94 -26.26 -21.71
N GLU A 299 -25.10 -25.24 -21.52
CA GLU A 299 -23.65 -25.42 -21.58
C GLU A 299 -23.16 -26.01 -20.26
N GLY A 300 -22.25 -26.97 -20.30
CA GLY A 300 -21.60 -27.50 -19.10
C GLY A 300 -20.46 -26.59 -18.65
N TYR A 301 -20.34 -26.38 -17.35
CA TYR A 301 -19.26 -25.57 -16.76
C TYR A 301 -19.05 -25.89 -15.28
N ASN A 302 -17.84 -25.63 -14.79
CA ASN A 302 -17.56 -25.58 -13.36
C ASN A 302 -17.91 -24.19 -12.83
N MET A 303 -18.59 -24.11 -11.68
CA MET A 303 -18.89 -22.83 -11.02
C MET A 303 -17.64 -22.25 -10.34
N GLU A 304 -16.81 -23.10 -9.72
CA GLU A 304 -15.50 -22.73 -9.21
C GLU A 304 -14.42 -23.05 -10.25
N VAL A 305 -13.70 -22.02 -10.71
CA VAL A 305 -12.63 -22.17 -11.71
C VAL A 305 -11.32 -22.61 -11.06
N VAL A 306 -10.96 -21.99 -9.92
CA VAL A 306 -9.78 -22.30 -9.11
C VAL A 306 -10.07 -21.94 -7.66
N ALA A 307 -9.88 -22.89 -6.74
CA ALA A 307 -9.92 -22.62 -5.30
C ALA A 307 -8.62 -21.92 -4.87
N GLY A 308 -8.77 -20.83 -4.09
CA GLY A 308 -7.65 -20.16 -3.42
C GLY A 308 -6.95 -21.10 -2.43
N GLN A 309 -5.64 -20.98 -2.31
CA GLN A 309 -4.82 -21.77 -1.38
C GLN A 309 -3.68 -20.90 -0.85
N ASP A 310 -3.41 -21.00 0.44
CA ASP A 310 -2.25 -20.36 1.05
C ASP A 310 -0.94 -20.97 0.54
N ALA A 311 0.08 -20.11 0.44
CA ALA A 311 1.45 -20.55 0.28
C ALA A 311 1.88 -21.36 1.51
N LYS A 312 2.53 -22.51 1.27
CA LYS A 312 3.03 -23.37 2.33
C LYS A 312 4.45 -23.80 2.04
N ILE A 313 5.37 -23.42 2.92
CA ILE A 313 6.78 -23.74 2.80
C ILE A 313 7.31 -24.39 4.08
N THR A 314 8.42 -25.11 3.97
CA THR A 314 9.14 -25.64 5.13
C THR A 314 10.52 -25.03 5.19
N VAL A 315 10.83 -24.35 6.29
CA VAL A 315 12.13 -23.72 6.54
C VAL A 315 12.74 -24.37 7.77
N ASP A 316 13.89 -25.01 7.58
CA ASP A 316 14.61 -25.76 8.63
C ASP A 316 13.75 -26.75 9.43
N GLY A 317 12.72 -27.33 8.79
CA GLY A 317 11.80 -28.30 9.38
C GLY A 317 10.56 -27.70 10.03
N ILE A 318 10.42 -26.37 10.04
CA ILE A 318 9.22 -25.67 10.50
C ILE A 318 8.36 -25.33 9.29
N THR A 319 7.08 -25.71 9.34
CA THR A 319 6.09 -25.35 8.33
C THR A 319 5.65 -23.91 8.58
N TYR A 320 5.72 -23.09 7.54
CA TYR A 320 5.20 -21.74 7.52
C TYR A 320 4.13 -21.63 6.44
N THR A 321 3.05 -20.93 6.74
CA THR A 321 1.89 -20.73 5.88
C THR A 321 1.62 -19.23 5.77
N ASP A 322 1.30 -18.77 4.58
CA ASP A 322 1.09 -17.35 4.26
C ASP A 322 0.04 -17.23 3.15
N SER A 323 -0.82 -16.21 3.21
CA SER A 323 -1.81 -15.95 2.17
C SER A 323 -1.17 -15.42 0.88
N SER A 324 0.07 -14.92 0.95
CA SER A 324 0.83 -14.34 -0.15
C SER A 324 2.00 -15.22 -0.61
N ASN A 325 2.37 -15.05 -1.88
CA ASN A 325 3.64 -15.59 -2.41
C ASN A 325 4.84 -14.66 -2.13
N SER A 326 4.64 -13.53 -1.44
CA SER A 326 5.69 -12.60 -1.03
C SER A 326 5.71 -12.48 0.49
N ILE A 327 6.66 -13.18 1.12
CA ILE A 327 6.75 -13.35 2.57
C ILE A 327 7.90 -12.49 3.09
N SER A 328 7.64 -11.52 3.96
CA SER A 328 8.66 -10.54 4.43
C SER A 328 8.93 -10.54 5.92
N ASP A 329 8.11 -11.22 6.69
CA ASP A 329 8.09 -11.29 8.16
C ASP A 329 8.76 -12.57 8.69
N MET A 330 8.90 -13.60 7.85
CA MET A 330 9.46 -14.89 8.26
C MET A 330 10.94 -14.81 8.72
N ILE A 331 11.77 -14.02 8.05
CA ILE A 331 13.18 -13.80 8.43
C ILE A 331 13.41 -12.28 8.45
N PRO A 332 13.80 -11.68 9.59
CA PRO A 332 14.04 -10.24 9.68
C PRO A 332 14.99 -9.73 8.59
N GLY A 333 14.52 -8.74 7.82
CA GLY A 333 15.29 -8.13 6.73
C GLY A 333 15.35 -8.94 5.43
N VAL A 334 14.57 -10.02 5.29
CA VAL A 334 14.51 -10.86 4.09
C VAL A 334 13.09 -10.93 3.57
N THR A 335 12.90 -10.63 2.28
CA THR A 335 11.66 -10.87 1.56
C THR A 335 11.82 -12.06 0.61
N LEU A 336 11.02 -13.10 0.81
CA LEU A 336 10.96 -14.29 -0.03
C LEU A 336 9.81 -14.19 -1.02
N ASN A 337 10.16 -14.19 -2.30
CA ASN A 337 9.19 -14.23 -3.38
C ASN A 337 9.11 -15.65 -3.94
N LEU A 338 8.09 -16.39 -3.52
CA LEU A 338 7.79 -17.74 -3.99
C LEU A 338 7.34 -17.69 -5.45
N LYS A 339 7.84 -18.62 -6.26
CA LYS A 339 7.59 -18.64 -7.71
C LYS A 339 6.89 -19.90 -8.18
N ASN A 340 7.30 -21.06 -7.67
CA ASN A 340 6.73 -22.35 -8.01
C ASN A 340 6.87 -23.29 -6.81
N ALA A 341 5.87 -24.16 -6.61
CA ALA A 341 5.93 -25.22 -5.63
C ALA A 341 6.68 -26.44 -6.20
N ASP A 342 7.64 -26.97 -5.44
CA ASP A 342 8.28 -28.26 -5.73
C ASP A 342 8.67 -28.94 -4.42
N SER A 343 7.84 -29.87 -3.96
CA SER A 343 8.05 -30.59 -2.71
C SER A 343 9.22 -31.59 -2.75
N SER A 344 9.82 -31.81 -3.93
CA SER A 344 10.91 -32.77 -4.10
C SER A 344 12.30 -32.14 -4.00
N THR A 345 12.37 -30.81 -4.00
CA THR A 345 13.63 -30.07 -3.96
C THR A 345 13.75 -29.25 -2.67
N THR A 346 14.96 -29.23 -2.11
CA THR A 346 15.30 -28.35 -0.99
C THR A 346 16.16 -27.22 -1.53
N ILE A 347 15.72 -25.98 -1.30
CA ILE A 347 16.45 -24.78 -1.70
C ILE A 347 17.27 -24.29 -0.51
N THR A 348 18.55 -24.00 -0.72
CA THR A 348 19.40 -23.35 0.28
C THR A 348 19.43 -21.86 0.02
N LEU A 349 18.84 -21.07 0.93
CA LEU A 349 19.01 -19.62 0.95
C LEU A 349 20.31 -19.28 1.66
N SER A 350 21.19 -18.52 1.02
CA SER A 350 22.44 -18.04 1.63
C SER A 350 22.46 -16.52 1.63
N VAL A 351 22.40 -15.92 2.82
CA VAL A 351 22.54 -14.47 3.01
C VAL A 351 24.00 -14.17 3.32
N ASN A 352 24.67 -13.44 2.43
CA ASN A 352 26.08 -13.13 2.54
C ASN A 352 26.30 -11.61 2.43
N ARG A 353 27.43 -11.14 2.94
CA ARG A 353 27.88 -9.76 2.71
C ARG A 353 28.22 -9.57 1.23
N ASP A 354 27.77 -8.46 0.67
CA ASP A 354 28.11 -8.05 -0.70
C ASP A 354 29.47 -7.34 -0.73
N ILE A 355 30.53 -8.14 -0.83
CA ILE A 355 31.91 -7.65 -0.89
C ILE A 355 32.19 -6.90 -2.20
N GLU A 356 31.53 -7.28 -3.29
CA GLU A 356 31.74 -6.66 -4.61
C GLU A 356 31.33 -5.17 -4.59
N THR A 357 30.15 -4.88 -4.04
CA THR A 357 29.68 -3.48 -3.89
C THR A 357 30.61 -2.65 -2.99
N ILE A 358 31.25 -3.26 -1.97
CA ILE A 358 32.21 -2.56 -1.11
C ILE A 358 33.53 -2.29 -1.87
N GLU A 359 34.05 -3.27 -2.60
CA GLU A 359 35.25 -3.11 -3.42
C GLU A 359 35.07 -2.04 -4.51
N GLU A 360 33.88 -1.96 -5.11
CA GLU A 360 33.54 -0.90 -6.07
C GLU A 360 33.61 0.49 -5.42
N LYS A 361 33.02 0.68 -4.23
CA LYS A 361 33.11 1.97 -3.51
C LYS A 361 34.54 2.36 -3.16
N ILE A 362 35.37 1.40 -2.75
CA ILE A 362 36.80 1.63 -2.47
C ILE A 362 37.55 1.99 -3.75
N THR A 363 37.23 1.34 -4.87
CA THR A 363 37.83 1.62 -6.18
C THR A 363 37.50 3.04 -6.62
N ASN A 364 36.24 3.46 -6.52
CA ASN A 364 35.83 4.83 -6.86
C ASN A 364 36.55 5.89 -6.03
N LEU A 365 36.78 5.63 -4.73
CA LEU A 365 37.58 6.51 -3.87
C LEU A 365 39.04 6.59 -4.35
N VAL A 366 39.66 5.45 -4.67
CA VAL A 366 41.03 5.38 -5.19
C VAL A 366 41.17 6.10 -6.52
N ASP A 367 40.21 5.94 -7.42
CA ASP A 367 40.20 6.60 -8.72
C ASP A 367 40.06 8.12 -8.58
N ALA A 368 39.12 8.60 -7.75
CA ALA A 368 38.96 10.03 -7.48
C ALA A 368 40.23 10.65 -6.85
N TYR A 369 40.87 9.95 -5.91
CA TYR A 369 42.17 10.37 -5.37
C TYR A 369 43.23 10.43 -6.47
N ASN A 370 43.30 9.42 -7.34
CA ASN A 370 44.27 9.36 -8.43
C ASN A 370 44.08 10.46 -9.47
N GLU A 371 42.83 10.85 -9.76
CA GLU A 371 42.53 11.99 -10.64
C GLU A 371 43.09 13.30 -10.09
N ILE A 372 42.96 13.54 -8.78
CA ILE A 372 43.56 14.72 -8.12
C ILE A 372 45.09 14.68 -8.24
N ILE A 373 45.71 13.53 -7.97
CA ILE A 373 47.16 13.38 -8.06
C ILE A 373 47.65 13.52 -9.50
N ASP A 374 46.91 13.02 -10.49
CA ASP A 374 47.21 13.20 -11.91
C ASP A 374 47.17 14.66 -12.32
N PHE A 375 46.12 15.38 -11.94
CA PHE A 375 46.00 16.80 -12.18
C PHE A 375 47.20 17.55 -11.59
N ILE A 376 47.56 17.27 -10.33
CA ILE A 376 48.70 17.90 -9.65
C ILE A 376 50.01 17.56 -10.35
N ASN A 377 50.25 16.28 -10.69
CA ASN A 377 51.47 15.83 -11.35
C ASN A 377 51.66 16.50 -12.71
N GLN A 378 50.58 16.62 -13.51
CA GLN A 378 50.60 17.31 -14.79
C GLN A 378 51.04 18.78 -14.66
N GLN A 379 50.67 19.47 -13.58
CA GLN A 379 51.12 20.85 -13.35
C GLN A 379 52.63 20.97 -13.15
N PHE A 380 53.30 19.91 -12.68
CA PHE A 380 54.73 19.90 -12.38
C PHE A 380 55.61 19.30 -13.48
N GLU A 381 55.04 18.89 -14.61
CA GLU A 381 55.82 18.39 -15.75
C GLU A 381 56.62 19.51 -16.44
N TYR A 382 57.78 19.17 -17.00
CA TYR A 382 58.60 20.08 -17.81
C TYR A 382 58.71 19.55 -19.24
N ASP A 383 58.25 20.32 -20.22
CA ASP A 383 58.34 19.97 -21.64
C ASP A 383 59.78 20.25 -22.12
N ILE A 384 60.57 19.18 -22.22
CA ILE A 384 61.98 19.24 -22.64
C ILE A 384 62.10 19.69 -24.11
N GLU A 385 61.14 19.37 -24.98
CA GLU A 385 61.18 19.71 -26.40
C GLU A 385 60.90 21.20 -26.64
N LYS A 386 59.93 21.76 -25.90
CA LYS A 386 59.59 23.19 -25.96
C LYS A 386 60.44 24.05 -25.03
N GLN A 387 61.16 23.44 -24.08
CA GLN A 387 61.89 24.12 -23.01
C GLN A 387 60.98 25.01 -22.14
N GLU A 388 59.77 24.52 -21.87
CA GLU A 388 58.71 25.28 -21.18
C GLU A 388 58.05 24.43 -20.08
N ALA A 389 57.37 25.09 -19.15
CA ALA A 389 56.56 24.44 -18.14
C ALA A 389 55.37 23.69 -18.78
N GLY A 390 55.08 22.48 -18.30
CA GLY A 390 53.97 21.65 -18.77
C GLY A 390 52.60 22.15 -18.29
N GLY A 391 52.54 22.87 -17.17
CA GLY A 391 51.32 23.46 -16.61
C GLY A 391 51.50 24.90 -16.12
N VAL A 392 50.37 25.62 -16.00
CA VAL A 392 50.35 27.03 -15.57
C VAL A 392 50.75 27.21 -14.10
N LEU A 393 50.65 26.14 -13.29
CA LEU A 393 51.02 26.12 -11.87
C LEU A 393 52.39 25.46 -11.62
N PHE A 394 53.26 25.38 -12.65
CA PHE A 394 54.57 24.77 -12.51
C PHE A 394 55.41 25.42 -11.41
N GLY A 395 55.85 24.60 -10.45
CA GLY A 395 56.64 25.05 -9.30
C GLY A 395 55.82 25.66 -8.17
N ASP A 396 54.49 25.63 -8.21
CA ASP A 396 53.66 26.12 -7.13
C ASP A 396 53.85 25.31 -5.84
N GLY A 397 54.10 26.00 -4.73
CA GLY A 397 54.32 25.37 -3.42
C GLY A 397 53.03 24.80 -2.80
N THR A 398 51.89 25.41 -3.12
CA THR A 398 50.57 25.06 -2.56
C THR A 398 50.12 23.70 -3.05
N LEU A 399 50.19 23.45 -4.37
CA LEU A 399 49.89 22.13 -4.93
C LEU A 399 50.81 21.02 -4.41
N ARG A 400 52.06 21.36 -4.10
CA ARG A 400 53.01 20.43 -3.47
C ARG A 400 52.62 20.11 -2.03
N SER A 401 52.17 21.11 -1.26
CA SER A 401 51.62 20.90 0.10
C SER A 401 50.39 20.00 0.04
N VAL A 402 49.40 20.34 -0.79
CA VAL A 402 48.18 19.52 -0.97
C VAL A 402 48.54 18.06 -1.29
N LYS A 403 49.43 17.83 -2.25
CA LYS A 403 49.90 16.46 -2.56
C LYS A 403 50.53 15.77 -1.36
N SER A 404 51.36 16.48 -0.60
CA SER A 404 52.04 15.96 0.58
C SER A 404 51.05 15.62 1.70
N ASP A 405 50.06 16.46 1.94
CA ASP A 405 49.06 16.29 2.99
C ASP A 405 48.15 15.10 2.69
N LEU A 406 47.63 15.04 1.46
CA LEU A 406 46.84 13.89 0.97
C LEU A 406 47.64 12.58 1.05
N SER A 407 48.89 12.58 0.57
CA SER A 407 49.73 11.37 0.61
C SER A 407 50.05 10.94 2.05
N SER A 408 50.26 11.90 2.97
CA SER A 408 50.55 11.64 4.39
C SER A 408 49.37 11.01 5.11
N LEU A 409 48.14 11.42 4.77
CA LEU A 409 46.92 10.84 5.33
C LEU A 409 46.72 9.39 4.90
N ILE A 410 46.93 9.08 3.62
CA ILE A 410 46.78 7.70 3.11
C ILE A 410 47.75 6.73 3.79
N ILE A 411 48.99 7.16 4.05
CA ILE A 411 50.01 6.29 4.69
C ILE A 411 49.91 6.30 6.22
N SER A 412 48.98 7.05 6.80
CA SER A 412 48.84 7.16 8.25
C SER A 412 48.35 5.85 8.87
N LYS A 413 48.85 5.57 10.08
CA LYS A 413 48.37 4.45 10.90
C LYS A 413 47.11 4.88 11.64
N ILE A 414 46.05 4.09 11.55
CA ILE A 414 44.83 4.27 12.33
C ILE A 414 44.96 3.54 13.67
N SER A 415 44.76 4.29 14.75
CA SER A 415 44.77 3.77 16.13
C SER A 415 43.52 2.93 16.40
N ASN A 416 43.51 2.10 17.44
CA ASN A 416 42.34 1.28 17.83
C ASN A 416 41.78 0.35 16.73
N VAL A 417 42.62 0.04 15.75
CA VAL A 417 42.45 -0.99 14.73
C VAL A 417 43.53 -2.04 14.99
N GLU A 418 43.21 -3.31 14.79
CA GLU A 418 44.20 -4.38 14.90
C GLU A 418 45.43 -4.06 14.03
N ASP A 419 46.64 -4.28 14.56
CA ASP A 419 47.89 -3.89 13.91
C ASP A 419 47.99 -4.42 12.46
N ALA A 420 47.45 -5.61 12.20
CA ALA A 420 47.42 -6.25 10.88
C ALA A 420 46.52 -5.54 9.85
N TYR A 421 45.64 -4.63 10.28
CA TYR A 421 44.69 -3.88 9.44
C TYR A 421 44.83 -2.36 9.57
N SER A 422 45.77 -1.88 10.40
CA SER A 422 45.91 -0.48 10.81
C SER A 422 46.38 0.53 9.72
N THR A 423 46.63 0.09 8.48
CA THR A 423 46.99 0.96 7.34
C THR A 423 46.43 0.43 6.03
N LEU A 424 46.16 1.31 5.05
CA LEU A 424 45.68 0.92 3.71
C LEU A 424 46.58 -0.10 3.01
N ALA A 425 47.90 0.02 3.19
CA ALA A 425 48.87 -0.89 2.59
C ALA A 425 48.70 -2.34 3.06
N LEU A 426 48.29 -2.55 4.33
CA LEU A 426 48.09 -3.87 4.90
C LEU A 426 46.81 -4.55 4.39
N VAL A 427 45.81 -3.77 3.96
CA VAL A 427 44.60 -4.29 3.30
C VAL A 427 44.70 -4.32 1.78
N GLY A 428 45.89 -4.05 1.22
CA GLY A 428 46.17 -4.21 -0.21
C GLY A 428 46.07 -2.94 -1.04
N ILE A 429 45.92 -1.76 -0.44
CA ILE A 429 45.87 -0.47 -1.15
C ILE A 429 47.20 0.26 -0.96
N LYS A 430 47.96 0.41 -2.04
CA LYS A 430 49.37 0.86 -1.99
C LYS A 430 49.57 2.18 -2.70
N LEU A 431 50.35 3.05 -2.08
CA LEU A 431 50.87 4.27 -2.66
C LEU A 431 52.17 3.97 -3.44
N ASP A 432 52.27 4.48 -4.67
CA ASP A 432 53.50 4.42 -5.47
C ASP A 432 54.40 5.66 -5.30
N ASN A 433 55.50 5.74 -6.07
CA ASN A 433 56.45 6.84 -5.97
C ASN A 433 55.92 8.15 -6.58
N GLU A 434 54.94 8.04 -7.47
CA GLU A 434 54.25 9.15 -8.13
C GLU A 434 53.12 9.71 -7.25
N GLY A 435 52.81 9.03 -6.13
CA GLY A 435 51.79 9.40 -5.16
C GLY A 435 50.41 8.87 -5.50
N LYS A 436 50.31 7.93 -6.45
CA LYS A 436 49.05 7.28 -6.85
C LYS A 436 48.78 6.02 -6.03
N LEU A 437 47.51 5.71 -5.87
CA LEU A 437 47.03 4.49 -5.23
C LEU A 437 46.78 3.38 -6.25
N SER A 438 47.08 2.15 -5.82
CA SER A 438 46.76 0.93 -6.55
C SER A 438 46.14 -0.09 -5.60
N ILE A 439 45.15 -0.84 -6.09
CA ILE A 439 44.43 -1.86 -5.32
C ILE A 439 44.93 -3.25 -5.71
N ASN A 440 45.32 -4.05 -4.72
CA ASN A 440 45.44 -5.50 -4.87
C ASN A 440 44.11 -6.15 -4.46
N SER A 441 43.24 -6.40 -5.45
CA SER A 441 41.90 -6.92 -5.23
C SER A 441 41.89 -8.23 -4.44
N SER A 442 42.85 -9.14 -4.68
CA SER A 442 42.93 -10.40 -3.93
C SER A 442 43.19 -10.21 -2.43
N THR A 443 44.02 -9.22 -2.07
CA THR A 443 44.34 -8.92 -0.66
C THR A 443 43.18 -8.21 0.01
N LEU A 444 42.58 -7.23 -0.68
CA LEU A 444 41.42 -6.48 -0.19
C LEU A 444 40.22 -7.41 0.03
N SER A 445 39.90 -8.26 -0.94
CA SER A 445 38.81 -9.23 -0.83
C SER A 445 39.02 -10.19 0.35
N THR A 446 40.24 -10.67 0.54
CA THR A 446 40.59 -11.55 1.68
C THR A 446 40.39 -10.85 3.02
N ALA A 447 40.81 -9.57 3.12
CA ALA A 447 40.64 -8.77 4.32
C ALA A 447 39.15 -8.53 4.64
N LEU A 448 38.35 -8.14 3.64
CA LEU A 448 36.91 -7.91 3.76
C LEU A 448 36.14 -9.18 4.16
N GLN A 449 36.57 -10.35 3.68
CA GLN A 449 35.96 -11.63 4.05
C GLN A 449 36.33 -12.07 5.48
N THR A 450 37.58 -11.88 5.88
CA THR A 450 38.11 -12.43 7.14
C THR A 450 37.84 -11.53 8.33
N ASN A 451 38.02 -10.21 8.20
CA ASN A 451 37.91 -9.24 9.31
C ASN A 451 37.25 -7.93 8.83
N PHE A 452 36.00 -8.05 8.37
CA PHE A 452 35.21 -6.93 7.87
C PHE A 452 35.20 -5.71 8.80
N SER A 453 35.00 -5.91 10.10
CA SER A 453 34.93 -4.82 11.08
C SER A 453 36.21 -4.00 11.13
N GLU A 454 37.38 -4.64 11.02
CA GLU A 454 38.67 -3.94 11.07
C GLU A 454 38.92 -3.15 9.77
N VAL A 455 38.49 -3.70 8.62
CA VAL A 455 38.53 -2.96 7.35
C VAL A 455 37.55 -1.78 7.38
N GLN A 456 36.35 -1.94 7.95
CA GLN A 456 35.40 -0.84 8.10
C GLN A 456 35.96 0.30 8.97
N LYS A 457 36.56 -0.04 10.13
CA LYS A 457 37.23 0.92 11.02
C LYS A 457 38.38 1.67 10.34
N LEU A 458 39.08 1.03 9.41
CA LEU A 458 40.16 1.66 8.65
C LEU A 458 39.67 2.83 7.78
N PHE A 459 38.45 2.75 7.25
CA PHE A 459 37.89 3.80 6.38
C PHE A 459 37.01 4.79 7.13
N THR A 460 36.12 4.29 8.00
CA THR A 460 35.05 5.09 8.63
C THR A 460 35.46 5.61 10.00
N ALA A 461 34.77 6.65 10.50
CA ALA A 461 34.84 7.00 11.91
C ALA A 461 34.16 5.93 12.76
N PHE A 462 34.77 5.60 13.90
CA PHE A 462 34.22 4.64 14.84
C PHE A 462 34.57 5.05 16.27
N ALA A 463 33.83 4.51 17.24
CA ALA A 463 34.13 4.74 18.64
C ALA A 463 34.05 3.45 19.46
N GLU A 464 34.86 3.39 20.50
CA GLU A 464 34.85 2.30 21.48
C GLU A 464 34.47 2.86 22.85
N THR A 465 33.55 2.20 23.55
CA THR A 465 33.05 2.65 24.86
C THR A 465 33.49 1.70 25.96
N THR A 466 33.76 2.23 27.15
CA THR A 466 34.09 1.41 28.33
C THR A 466 32.85 0.97 29.11
N ASN A 467 31.66 1.42 28.71
CA ASN A 467 30.39 1.16 29.39
C ASN A 467 29.35 0.73 28.36
N THR A 468 28.71 -0.41 28.59
CA THR A 468 27.70 -1.00 27.69
C THR A 468 26.40 -0.20 27.61
N ASN A 469 26.18 0.75 28.52
CA ASN A 469 25.03 1.65 28.50
C ASN A 469 25.32 2.96 27.75
N VAL A 470 26.52 3.14 27.22
CA VAL A 470 26.93 4.29 26.42
C VAL A 470 27.19 3.80 25.01
N ASP A 471 26.42 4.30 24.06
CA ASP A 471 26.58 4.04 22.64
C ASP A 471 26.98 5.31 21.89
N TYR A 472 27.88 5.16 20.93
CA TYR A 472 28.20 6.22 19.98
C TYR A 472 27.06 6.38 18.97
N VAL A 473 26.58 7.60 18.76
CA VAL A 473 25.50 7.89 17.79
C VAL A 473 26.07 8.53 16.54
N TYR A 474 26.64 9.72 16.67
CA TYR A 474 27.30 10.43 15.57
C TYR A 474 28.29 11.46 16.10
N HIS A 475 29.06 12.04 15.18
CA HIS A 475 29.89 13.21 15.43
C HIS A 475 29.73 14.19 14.27
N THR A 476 30.20 15.41 14.45
CA THR A 476 30.28 16.40 13.36
C THR A 476 31.74 16.63 12.99
N ARG A 477 31.99 17.35 11.89
CA ARG A 477 33.34 17.76 11.51
C ARG A 477 34.05 18.61 12.57
N ASN A 478 33.30 19.31 13.43
CA ASN A 478 33.87 20.11 14.52
C ASN A 478 34.35 19.25 15.70
N THR A 479 33.89 18.00 15.77
CA THR A 479 34.36 17.04 16.74
C THR A 479 35.80 16.64 16.41
N THR A 480 36.64 16.44 17.43
CA THR A 480 38.01 15.93 17.25
C THR A 480 38.09 14.43 17.55
N GLU A 481 39.05 13.70 16.97
CA GLU A 481 39.33 12.33 17.44
C GLU A 481 39.95 12.38 18.86
N GLY A 482 39.59 11.44 19.74
CA GLY A 482 40.05 11.46 21.13
C GLY A 482 39.22 10.61 22.08
N THR A 483 39.66 10.54 23.34
CA THR A 483 38.94 9.89 24.43
C THR A 483 38.21 10.95 25.26
N TYR A 484 36.92 10.71 25.51
CA TYR A 484 36.02 11.62 26.19
C TYR A 484 35.37 10.92 27.40
N ASP A 485 35.53 11.48 28.59
CA ASP A 485 34.89 10.99 29.81
C ASP A 485 33.40 11.38 29.83
N ILE A 486 32.53 10.46 30.22
CA ILE A 486 31.07 10.66 30.22
C ILE A 486 30.58 10.70 31.67
N ASN A 487 29.91 11.78 32.05
CA ASN A 487 29.28 11.89 33.37
C ASN A 487 27.82 12.32 33.23
N ILE A 488 26.92 11.53 33.80
CA ILE A 488 25.46 11.75 33.73
C ILE A 488 24.98 12.39 35.03
N THR A 489 24.33 13.54 34.96
CA THR A 489 23.75 14.24 36.12
C THR A 489 22.25 14.01 36.27
N GLN A 490 21.56 13.64 35.18
CA GLN A 490 20.15 13.26 35.15
C GLN A 490 19.95 12.16 34.11
N VAL A 491 19.20 11.12 34.44
CA VAL A 491 18.83 10.07 33.48
C VAL A 491 17.58 10.46 32.72
N ALA A 492 17.45 9.97 31.49
CA ALA A 492 16.22 10.19 30.73
C ALA A 492 15.07 9.38 31.32
N GLU A 493 13.87 9.95 31.37
CA GLU A 493 12.65 9.29 31.80
C GLU A 493 11.55 9.42 30.73
N LYS A 494 10.65 8.44 30.70
CA LYS A 494 9.42 8.49 29.90
C LYS A 494 8.34 9.21 30.71
N ALA A 495 7.44 9.93 30.05
CA ALA A 495 6.23 10.38 30.73
C ALA A 495 5.42 9.17 31.22
N SER A 496 5.08 9.13 32.50
CA SER A 496 4.28 8.04 33.05
C SER A 496 3.38 8.55 34.18
N VAL A 497 2.16 8.00 34.25
CA VAL A 497 1.23 8.25 35.34
C VAL A 497 0.54 6.95 35.74
N THR A 498 0.37 6.76 37.05
CA THR A 498 -0.37 5.64 37.63
C THR A 498 -1.60 6.18 38.36
N GLY A 499 -2.76 5.62 38.05
CA GLY A 499 -4.01 5.93 38.75
C GLY A 499 -3.99 5.47 40.21
N THR A 500 -4.85 6.04 41.04
CA THR A 500 -4.96 5.69 42.47
C THR A 500 -6.15 4.80 42.81
N VAL A 501 -6.97 4.43 41.82
CA VAL A 501 -8.19 3.62 42.02
C VAL A 501 -7.92 2.17 41.65
N ASP A 502 -8.12 1.26 42.61
CA ASP A 502 -8.10 -0.19 42.35
C ASP A 502 -9.33 -0.58 41.51
N LEU A 503 -9.09 -0.96 40.27
CA LEU A 503 -10.12 -1.28 39.28
C LEU A 503 -10.47 -2.79 39.24
N SER A 504 -10.07 -3.57 40.26
CA SER A 504 -10.39 -5.00 40.36
C SER A 504 -11.90 -5.32 40.42
N SER A 505 -12.73 -4.36 40.87
CA SER A 505 -14.19 -4.49 40.87
C SER A 505 -14.85 -3.90 39.61
N GLY A 506 -14.05 -3.49 38.62
CA GLY A 506 -14.50 -2.80 37.42
C GLY A 506 -14.72 -1.30 37.61
N LEU A 507 -14.91 -0.58 36.50
CA LEU A 507 -15.11 0.86 36.48
C LEU A 507 -16.41 1.25 37.20
N SER A 508 -16.35 2.22 38.12
CA SER A 508 -17.48 2.56 38.99
C SER A 508 -18.63 3.32 38.30
N GLY A 509 -18.39 3.91 37.13
CA GLY A 509 -19.34 4.68 36.35
C GLY A 509 -18.80 4.95 34.95
N ASN A 510 -19.64 5.45 34.03
CA ASN A 510 -19.18 5.85 32.70
C ASN A 510 -18.13 6.98 32.82
N GLU A 511 -17.13 6.95 31.95
CA GLU A 511 -15.99 7.86 31.93
C GLU A 511 -15.59 8.13 30.48
N THR A 512 -15.26 9.36 30.14
CA THR A 512 -14.59 9.70 28.88
C THR A 512 -13.20 10.21 29.22
N LEU A 513 -12.18 9.52 28.71
CA LEU A 513 -10.77 9.87 28.85
C LEU A 513 -10.30 10.52 27.56
N THR A 514 -9.81 11.75 27.63
CA THR A 514 -9.15 12.43 26.53
C THR A 514 -7.65 12.49 26.80
N ILE A 515 -6.88 11.95 25.86
CA ILE A 515 -5.41 11.99 25.88
C ILE A 515 -4.97 12.88 24.72
N THR A 516 -4.17 13.90 25.02
CA THR A 516 -3.52 14.73 23.99
C THR A 516 -2.02 14.49 24.01
N ASP A 517 -1.47 13.96 22.93
CA ASP A 517 -0.03 13.79 22.79
C ASP A 517 0.65 15.15 22.74
N LYS A 518 1.66 15.37 23.59
CA LYS A 518 2.33 16.66 23.76
C LYS A 518 3.17 17.03 22.55
N SER A 519 3.82 16.05 21.93
CA SER A 519 4.77 16.28 20.85
C SER A 519 4.07 16.65 19.54
N THR A 520 2.94 16.00 19.27
CA THR A 520 2.18 16.15 18.01
C THR A 520 0.90 16.98 18.15
N GLY A 521 0.38 17.15 19.36
CA GLY A 521 -0.93 17.78 19.61
C GLY A 521 -2.13 16.91 19.22
N ARG A 522 -1.90 15.65 18.84
CA ARG A 522 -2.97 14.71 18.44
C ARG A 522 -3.81 14.31 19.65
N ILE A 523 -5.11 14.11 19.42
CA ILE A 523 -6.09 13.83 20.48
C ILE A 523 -6.70 12.44 20.26
N ALA A 524 -6.72 11.63 21.31
CA ALA A 524 -7.48 10.40 21.41
C ALA A 524 -8.61 10.59 22.45
N THR A 525 -9.82 10.13 22.13
CA THR A 525 -10.97 10.23 23.03
C THR A 525 -11.58 8.86 23.25
N ILE A 526 -11.38 8.31 24.45
CA ILE A 526 -11.78 6.97 24.81
C ILE A 526 -13.06 7.06 25.66
N ASN A 527 -14.13 6.40 25.21
CA ASN A 527 -15.38 6.30 25.96
C ASN A 527 -15.45 4.95 26.69
N LEU A 528 -15.44 5.00 28.02
CA LEU A 528 -15.47 3.85 28.91
C LEU A 528 -16.83 3.75 29.63
N THR A 529 -17.27 2.51 29.85
CA THR A 529 -18.59 2.20 30.43
C THR A 529 -18.48 1.57 31.80
N ALA A 530 -19.47 1.85 32.65
CA ALA A 530 -19.55 1.30 34.00
C ALA A 530 -19.50 -0.24 33.98
N GLY A 531 -18.66 -0.83 34.83
CA GLY A 531 -18.48 -2.28 34.96
C GLY A 531 -17.38 -2.88 34.09
N GLN A 532 -16.76 -2.13 33.17
CA GLN A 532 -15.58 -2.62 32.42
C GLN A 532 -14.45 -3.00 33.38
N THR A 533 -13.83 -4.16 33.14
CA THR A 533 -12.66 -4.61 33.92
C THR A 533 -11.42 -3.81 33.56
N ILE A 534 -10.39 -3.82 34.42
CA ILE A 534 -9.12 -3.15 34.12
C ILE A 534 -8.50 -3.62 32.80
N ASP A 535 -8.64 -4.91 32.46
CA ASP A 535 -8.11 -5.44 31.20
C ASP A 535 -8.88 -4.91 30.00
N GLN A 536 -10.21 -4.81 30.09
CA GLN A 536 -11.03 -4.18 29.05
C GLN A 536 -10.74 -2.69 28.88
N ILE A 537 -10.46 -1.98 29.99
CA ILE A 537 -10.07 -0.56 29.95
C ILE A 537 -8.71 -0.41 29.26
N VAL A 538 -7.71 -1.22 29.64
CA VAL A 538 -6.38 -1.20 29.03
C VAL A 538 -6.47 -1.49 27.54
N SER A 539 -7.22 -2.52 27.13
CA SER A 539 -7.47 -2.82 25.73
C SER A 539 -8.14 -1.65 25.01
N ALA A 540 -9.27 -1.14 25.50
CA ALA A 540 -9.98 -0.03 24.85
C ALA A 540 -9.12 1.24 24.69
N ILE A 541 -8.21 1.51 25.64
CA ILE A 541 -7.28 2.64 25.52
C ILE A 541 -6.21 2.35 24.46
N ASN A 542 -5.58 1.17 24.50
CA ASN A 542 -4.56 0.82 23.51
C ASN A 542 -5.14 0.73 22.10
N ASP A 543 -6.31 0.11 21.92
CA ASP A 543 -7.00 0.00 20.64
C ASP A 543 -7.22 1.40 20.03
N GLU A 544 -7.70 2.37 20.81
CA GLU A 544 -7.84 3.76 20.36
C GLU A 544 -6.49 4.41 20.05
N LEU A 545 -5.48 4.24 20.91
CA LEU A 545 -4.16 4.87 20.73
C LEU A 545 -3.43 4.32 19.50
N ASP A 546 -3.59 3.04 19.20
CA ASP A 546 -3.01 2.35 18.04
C ASP A 546 -3.82 2.60 16.75
N THR A 547 -5.09 2.98 16.86
CA THR A 547 -5.93 3.29 15.68
C THR A 547 -5.40 4.50 14.91
N GLU A 548 -5.28 4.35 13.59
CA GLU A 548 -5.02 5.43 12.65
C GLU A 548 -6.34 5.87 11.99
N TYR A 549 -6.57 7.19 11.97
CA TYR A 549 -7.76 7.78 11.36
C TYR A 549 -7.41 8.53 10.09
N ALA A 550 -8.19 8.28 9.05
CA ALA A 550 -8.35 9.22 7.95
C ALA A 550 -9.26 10.38 8.37
N GLN A 551 -9.01 11.58 7.85
CA GLN A 551 -9.83 12.74 8.17
C GLN A 551 -11.20 12.61 7.53
N GLN A 552 -12.25 12.86 8.31
CA GLN A 552 -13.62 12.87 7.84
C GLN A 552 -14.25 14.23 8.09
N LEU A 553 -14.84 14.79 7.03
CA LEU A 553 -15.67 15.98 7.09
C LEU A 553 -17.13 15.59 6.94
N GLN A 554 -18.02 16.30 7.60
CA GLN A 554 -19.46 16.05 7.53
C GLN A 554 -20.24 17.37 7.49
N SER A 555 -21.29 17.40 6.68
CA SER A 555 -22.22 18.53 6.65
C SER A 555 -23.07 18.63 7.93
N SER A 556 -23.39 19.85 8.35
CA SER A 556 -24.15 20.09 9.57
C SER A 556 -25.62 19.73 9.38
N ASN A 557 -26.17 20.01 8.19
CA ASN A 557 -27.54 19.69 7.84
C ASN A 557 -27.59 18.39 7.03
N GLY A 558 -28.51 17.51 7.43
CA GLY A 558 -28.93 16.37 6.63
C GLY A 558 -30.21 16.70 5.87
N LEU A 559 -30.28 16.31 4.60
CA LEU A 559 -31.44 16.59 3.75
C LEU A 559 -32.45 15.44 3.77
N SER A 560 -33.72 15.78 3.68
CA SER A 560 -34.84 14.82 3.65
C SER A 560 -35.53 14.75 2.30
N LYS A 561 -36.21 13.63 2.03
CA LYS A 561 -37.08 13.45 0.87
C LYS A 561 -38.47 14.02 1.15
N ILE A 562 -39.13 14.52 0.10
CA ILE A 562 -40.56 14.89 0.14
C ILE A 562 -41.44 13.69 0.55
N SER A 563 -41.04 12.48 0.13
CA SER A 563 -41.78 11.23 0.36
C SER A 563 -41.55 10.60 1.75
N SER A 564 -40.85 11.30 2.66
CA SER A 564 -40.32 10.81 3.96
C SER A 564 -38.97 10.08 3.87
N GLY A 565 -38.17 10.21 4.93
CA GLY A 565 -36.80 9.66 5.03
C GLY A 565 -35.72 10.64 4.61
N TYR A 566 -34.45 10.27 4.81
CA TYR A 566 -33.30 11.05 4.39
C TYR A 566 -32.95 10.79 2.92
N ILE A 567 -32.24 11.72 2.30
CA ILE A 567 -31.71 11.55 0.94
C ILE A 567 -30.65 10.44 0.90
N THR A 568 -30.42 9.90 -0.28
CA THR A 568 -29.34 8.95 -0.62
C THR A 568 -28.63 9.48 -1.88
N SER A 569 -27.46 8.94 -2.23
CA SER A 569 -26.75 9.33 -3.46
C SER A 569 -27.61 9.17 -4.73
N SER A 570 -28.49 8.17 -4.76
CA SER A 570 -29.44 7.91 -5.86
C SER A 570 -30.66 8.83 -5.89
N THR A 571 -30.87 9.69 -4.89
CA THR A 571 -32.04 10.58 -4.83
C THR A 571 -31.92 11.66 -5.90
N THR A 572 -33.01 11.89 -6.65
CA THR A 572 -33.06 12.97 -7.64
C THR A 572 -33.24 14.33 -6.95
N TRP A 573 -32.73 15.41 -7.53
CA TRP A 573 -32.85 16.75 -6.92
C TRP A 573 -34.32 17.18 -6.73
N GLY A 574 -35.23 16.73 -7.59
CA GLY A 574 -36.66 17.00 -7.50
C GLY A 574 -37.39 16.29 -6.36
N GLU A 575 -36.77 15.28 -5.74
CA GLU A 575 -37.33 14.52 -4.61
C GLU A 575 -36.95 15.11 -3.24
N ILE A 576 -36.03 16.08 -3.20
CA ILE A 576 -35.52 16.69 -1.97
C ILE A 576 -36.53 17.69 -1.41
N ASP A 577 -36.85 17.58 -0.12
CA ASP A 577 -37.62 18.59 0.61
C ASP A 577 -36.68 19.71 1.06
N THR A 578 -36.64 20.81 0.30
CA THR A 578 -35.82 21.97 0.62
C THR A 578 -36.49 22.92 1.62
N THR A 579 -37.81 22.83 1.78
CA THR A 579 -38.59 23.75 2.62
C THR A 579 -38.84 23.23 4.04
N GLY A 580 -38.58 21.94 4.29
CA GLY A 580 -38.98 21.24 5.52
C GLY A 580 -40.50 21.10 5.69
N LEU A 581 -41.27 21.37 4.63
CA LEU A 581 -42.73 21.34 4.59
C LEU A 581 -43.24 20.34 3.54
N GLY A 582 -42.39 19.43 3.07
CA GLY A 582 -42.69 18.46 2.02
C GLY A 582 -42.75 19.09 0.63
N SER A 583 -41.88 20.05 0.32
CA SER A 583 -41.86 20.74 -0.96
C SER A 583 -40.44 21.00 -1.47
N ASN A 584 -40.29 21.01 -2.79
CA ASN A 584 -39.04 21.24 -3.50
C ASN A 584 -39.12 22.57 -4.26
N ASP A 585 -38.17 23.46 -4.01
CA ASP A 585 -38.04 24.77 -4.67
C ASP A 585 -36.74 24.92 -5.48
N ILE A 586 -36.04 23.82 -5.75
CA ILE A 586 -34.89 23.75 -6.64
C ILE A 586 -35.35 23.99 -8.09
N THR A 587 -34.57 24.76 -8.85
CA THR A 587 -34.82 25.02 -10.26
C THR A 587 -33.71 24.46 -11.16
N ASN A 588 -34.09 24.04 -12.38
CA ASN A 588 -33.12 23.62 -13.38
C ASN A 588 -32.20 24.80 -13.73
N GLY A 589 -30.90 24.60 -13.62
CA GLY A 589 -29.86 25.60 -13.78
C GLY A 589 -29.27 26.12 -12.47
N ASP A 590 -29.81 25.73 -11.31
CA ASP A 590 -29.18 26.04 -10.01
C ASP A 590 -27.81 25.37 -9.91
N THR A 591 -26.86 26.06 -9.29
CA THR A 591 -25.49 25.55 -9.12
C THR A 591 -25.09 25.41 -7.65
N ILE A 592 -24.24 24.42 -7.40
CA ILE A 592 -23.60 24.17 -6.10
C ILE A 592 -22.10 24.32 -6.32
N SER A 593 -21.50 25.34 -5.73
CA SER A 593 -20.06 25.56 -5.77
C SER A 593 -19.40 25.01 -4.52
N PHE A 594 -18.16 24.57 -4.62
CA PHE A 594 -17.40 24.11 -3.48
C PHE A 594 -15.93 24.46 -3.61
N SER A 595 -15.29 24.65 -2.46
CA SER A 595 -13.86 24.98 -2.37
C SER A 595 -13.28 24.51 -1.04
N GLY A 596 -11.99 24.24 -1.01
CA GLY A 596 -11.29 23.82 0.20
C GLY A 596 -9.85 23.46 -0.08
N THR A 597 -9.33 22.47 0.65
CA THR A 597 -7.96 21.97 0.53
C THR A 597 -7.96 20.46 0.58
N ASP A 598 -7.05 19.82 -0.15
CA ASP A 598 -6.82 18.38 -0.07
C ASP A 598 -5.99 17.99 1.17
N HIS A 599 -5.59 16.71 1.25
CA HIS A 599 -4.75 16.17 2.31
C HIS A 599 -3.48 17.00 2.56
N ASN A 600 -2.80 17.42 1.49
CA ASN A 600 -1.52 18.14 1.52
C ASN A 600 -1.68 19.64 1.76
N GLY A 601 -2.91 20.15 1.70
CA GLY A 601 -3.23 21.56 1.82
C GLY A 601 -3.30 22.29 0.47
N ASP A 602 -3.27 21.58 -0.65
CA ASP A 602 -3.41 22.17 -1.98
C ASP A 602 -4.87 22.58 -2.20
N THR A 603 -5.08 23.75 -2.79
CA THR A 603 -6.42 24.32 -2.94
C THR A 603 -7.24 23.57 -3.99
N VAL A 604 -8.45 23.17 -3.59
CA VAL A 604 -9.43 22.51 -4.47
C VAL A 604 -10.64 23.42 -4.65
N SER A 605 -11.20 23.45 -5.87
CA SER A 605 -12.47 24.12 -6.11
C SER A 605 -13.20 23.51 -7.31
N GLY A 606 -14.52 23.55 -7.28
CA GLY A 606 -15.36 23.05 -8.36
C GLY A 606 -16.80 23.54 -8.25
N SER A 607 -17.62 23.11 -9.20
CA SER A 607 -19.05 23.41 -9.20
C SER A 607 -19.83 22.29 -9.88
N TYR A 608 -21.02 22.03 -9.38
CA TYR A 608 -22.01 21.15 -9.99
C TYR A 608 -23.24 21.96 -10.42
N THR A 609 -23.80 21.67 -11.60
CA THR A 609 -25.02 22.31 -12.11
C THR A 609 -26.14 21.29 -12.17
N ILE A 610 -27.26 21.58 -11.52
CA ILE A 610 -28.48 20.78 -11.59
C ILE A 610 -29.14 21.08 -12.93
N SER A 611 -28.84 20.28 -13.96
CA SER A 611 -29.28 20.54 -15.33
C SER A 611 -30.75 20.15 -15.52
N ASP A 612 -31.13 19.00 -14.97
CA ASP A 612 -32.52 18.57 -14.88
C ASP A 612 -32.79 17.90 -13.53
N LYS A 613 -33.50 18.61 -12.65
CA LYS A 613 -33.71 18.17 -11.27
C LYS A 613 -34.46 16.84 -11.17
N ASP A 614 -35.25 16.48 -12.18
CA ASP A 614 -36.08 15.26 -12.15
C ASP A 614 -35.30 14.02 -12.64
N THR A 615 -34.09 14.19 -13.18
CA THR A 615 -33.23 13.08 -13.64
C THR A 615 -31.83 13.07 -13.04
N ASP A 616 -31.28 14.24 -12.75
CA ASP A 616 -29.99 14.38 -12.10
C ASP A 616 -30.11 13.97 -10.62
N THR A 617 -29.09 13.30 -10.11
CA THR A 617 -29.06 12.79 -8.73
C THR A 617 -27.96 13.43 -7.91
N VAL A 618 -28.06 13.28 -6.58
CA VAL A 618 -27.03 13.74 -5.63
C VAL A 618 -25.67 13.10 -5.92
N GLN A 619 -25.62 11.88 -6.46
CA GLN A 619 -24.40 11.22 -6.93
C GLN A 619 -23.60 12.10 -7.90
N GLY A 620 -24.28 12.90 -8.74
CA GLY A 620 -23.60 13.83 -9.64
C GLY A 620 -22.76 14.88 -8.90
N LEU A 621 -23.26 15.41 -7.78
CA LEU A 621 -22.49 16.33 -6.93
C LEU A 621 -21.33 15.61 -6.24
N LEU A 622 -21.56 14.43 -5.67
CA LEU A 622 -20.52 13.65 -4.99
C LEU A 622 -19.35 13.35 -5.94
N THR A 623 -19.66 12.86 -7.14
CA THR A 623 -18.66 12.60 -8.18
C THR A 623 -18.00 13.88 -8.68
N ALA A 624 -18.69 15.02 -8.71
CA ALA A 624 -18.05 16.30 -9.03
C ALA A 624 -17.03 16.71 -7.96
N ILE A 625 -17.34 16.47 -6.68
CA ILE A 625 -16.41 16.69 -5.56
C ILE A 625 -15.21 15.75 -5.69
N GLU A 626 -15.42 14.44 -5.79
CA GLU A 626 -14.33 13.44 -5.91
C GLU A 626 -13.39 13.74 -7.08
N ASN A 627 -13.93 14.11 -8.25
CA ASN A 627 -13.13 14.50 -9.40
C ASN A 627 -12.32 15.78 -9.16
N ALA A 628 -12.85 16.75 -8.42
CA ALA A 628 -12.11 17.98 -8.11
C ALA A 628 -10.95 17.72 -7.13
N PHE A 629 -11.08 16.70 -6.30
CA PHE A 629 -10.03 16.20 -5.41
C PHE A 629 -9.13 15.15 -6.09
N ASP A 630 -9.25 14.94 -7.40
CA ASP A 630 -8.48 13.95 -8.18
C ASP A 630 -8.55 12.52 -7.58
N GLY A 631 -9.67 12.17 -6.94
CA GLY A 631 -9.87 10.87 -6.26
C GLY A 631 -9.14 10.71 -4.93
N SER A 632 -8.61 11.79 -4.34
CA SER A 632 -7.99 11.76 -2.99
C SER A 632 -9.00 11.71 -1.84
N VAL A 633 -10.30 11.78 -2.13
CA VAL A 633 -11.39 11.67 -1.15
C VAL A 633 -12.50 10.76 -1.67
N ASP A 634 -13.20 10.12 -0.75
CA ASP A 634 -14.47 9.44 -0.99
C ASP A 634 -15.62 10.34 -0.51
N ALA A 635 -16.61 10.61 -1.37
CA ALA A 635 -17.75 11.46 -1.05
C ALA A 635 -19.07 10.66 -1.05
N TYR A 636 -19.81 10.67 0.05
CA TYR A 636 -21.07 9.93 0.16
C TYR A 636 -22.13 10.64 1.00
N ILE A 637 -23.33 10.06 1.04
CA ILE A 637 -24.43 10.50 1.91
C ILE A 637 -24.60 9.50 3.04
N ASP A 638 -24.55 9.97 4.28
CA ASP A 638 -24.76 9.12 5.45
C ASP A 638 -26.25 8.78 5.69
N SER A 639 -26.51 7.94 6.69
CA SER A 639 -27.87 7.52 7.07
C SER A 639 -28.77 8.65 7.57
N SER A 640 -28.21 9.82 7.87
CA SER A 640 -28.90 11.04 8.29
C SER A 640 -29.06 12.05 7.15
N GLY A 641 -28.71 11.69 5.92
CA GLY A 641 -28.84 12.54 4.73
C GLY A 641 -27.79 13.64 4.63
N LYS A 642 -26.68 13.53 5.37
CA LYS A 642 -25.57 14.50 5.35
C LYS A 642 -24.53 14.10 4.33
N ILE A 643 -23.86 15.09 3.74
CA ILE A 643 -22.66 14.84 2.92
C ILE A 643 -21.51 14.51 3.85
N VAL A 644 -20.82 13.41 3.57
CA VAL A 644 -19.59 13.00 4.25
C VAL A 644 -18.48 12.89 3.21
N ILE A 645 -17.33 13.48 3.56
CA ILE A 645 -16.10 13.40 2.76
C ILE A 645 -15.04 12.73 3.62
N THR A 646 -14.50 11.61 3.16
CA THR A 646 -13.43 10.89 3.86
C THR A 646 -12.15 11.00 3.03
N ASP A 647 -11.05 11.40 3.65
CA ASP A 647 -9.71 11.30 3.06
C ASP A 647 -9.39 9.83 2.76
N THR A 648 -8.84 9.52 1.59
CA THR A 648 -8.44 8.13 1.29
C THR A 648 -7.14 7.73 1.98
N GLN A 649 -6.44 8.68 2.61
CA GLN A 649 -5.22 8.47 3.36
C GLN A 649 -5.43 8.68 4.86
N VAL A 650 -4.88 7.75 5.66
CA VAL A 650 -4.78 7.90 7.11
C VAL A 650 -3.69 8.91 7.50
N GLY A 651 -3.83 9.51 8.67
CA GLY A 651 -2.84 10.44 9.21
C GLY A 651 -3.28 11.89 9.25
N THR A 652 -2.36 12.77 9.63
CA THR A 652 -2.62 14.22 9.72
C THR A 652 -2.99 14.78 8.35
N SER A 653 -4.15 15.40 8.25
CA SER A 653 -4.69 15.90 6.99
C SER A 653 -5.04 17.38 7.08
N SER A 654 -4.77 18.12 6.00
CA SER A 654 -5.24 19.50 5.82
C SER A 654 -6.59 19.56 5.10
N LEU A 655 -7.29 18.43 4.96
CA LEU A 655 -8.54 18.32 4.23
C LEU A 655 -9.59 19.31 4.76
N SER A 656 -10.07 20.19 3.88
CA SER A 656 -11.17 21.09 4.18
C SER A 656 -12.13 21.15 3.00
N LEU A 657 -13.40 21.40 3.28
CA LEU A 657 -14.41 21.61 2.26
C LEU A 657 -15.40 22.66 2.74
N THR A 658 -15.79 23.56 1.85
CA THR A 658 -16.93 24.44 1.99
C THR A 658 -17.84 24.20 0.79
N ILE A 659 -19.12 24.01 1.04
CA ILE A 659 -20.15 23.90 0.03
C ILE A 659 -20.96 25.20 0.04
N THR A 660 -21.35 25.68 -1.14
CA THR A 660 -22.15 26.88 -1.32
C THR A 660 -23.21 26.63 -2.37
N GLU A 661 -24.46 26.62 -1.93
CA GLU A 661 -25.65 26.49 -2.75
C GLU A 661 -26.04 27.88 -3.28
N ASN A 662 -25.86 28.11 -4.58
CA ASN A 662 -26.04 29.44 -5.15
C ASN A 662 -27.52 29.81 -5.33
N ASN A 663 -28.41 28.81 -5.41
CA ASN A 663 -29.87 28.97 -5.43
C ASN A 663 -30.35 30.05 -6.44
N GLU A 664 -29.80 30.08 -7.65
CA GLU A 664 -30.03 31.15 -8.65
C GLU A 664 -31.51 31.31 -9.05
N GLY A 665 -32.29 30.25 -8.94
CA GLY A 665 -33.75 30.26 -9.12
C GLY A 665 -34.57 30.80 -7.95
N GLY A 666 -33.92 31.13 -6.81
CA GLY A 666 -34.57 31.63 -5.60
C GLY A 666 -35.07 30.55 -4.63
N GLY A 667 -34.45 29.35 -4.65
CA GLY A 667 -34.75 28.21 -3.76
C GLY A 667 -34.03 28.24 -2.41
N SER A 668 -34.18 27.16 -1.63
CA SER A 668 -33.74 27.07 -0.22
C SER A 668 -32.88 25.85 0.13
N LEU A 669 -32.21 25.24 -0.86
CA LEU A 669 -31.26 24.14 -0.61
C LEU A 669 -30.10 24.62 0.29
N ASP A 670 -29.81 23.85 1.35
CA ASP A 670 -28.79 24.20 2.36
C ASP A 670 -28.21 22.95 3.07
N PHE A 671 -26.98 22.57 2.75
CA PHE A 671 -26.22 21.53 3.44
C PHE A 671 -25.59 22.01 4.76
N GLY A 672 -25.63 23.31 5.05
CA GLY A 672 -25.05 23.93 6.23
C GLY A 672 -23.53 24.03 6.16
N THR A 673 -22.86 23.98 7.32
CA THR A 673 -21.39 23.98 7.38
C THR A 673 -20.85 22.58 7.15
N VAL A 674 -19.65 22.46 6.60
CA VAL A 674 -18.94 21.17 6.53
C VAL A 674 -17.80 21.24 7.55
N ASP A 675 -17.93 20.46 8.62
CA ASP A 675 -17.04 20.49 9.77
C ASP A 675 -16.30 19.15 9.92
N THR A 676 -15.17 19.15 10.62
CA THR A 676 -14.41 17.92 10.91
C THR A 676 -15.20 17.03 11.87
N ALA A 677 -15.61 15.86 11.40
CA ALA A 677 -16.24 14.82 12.20
C ALA A 677 -15.19 13.94 12.89
N THR A 678 -14.17 13.54 12.12
CA THR A 678 -13.03 12.76 12.60
C THR A 678 -11.76 13.47 12.15
N THR A 679 -10.87 13.76 13.10
CA THR A 679 -9.56 14.36 12.77
C THR A 679 -8.63 13.27 12.29
N GLY A 680 -8.00 13.47 11.13
CA GLY A 680 -7.00 12.54 10.63
C GLY A 680 -5.79 12.51 11.56
N ARG A 681 -5.36 11.31 11.98
CA ARG A 681 -4.21 11.12 12.85
C ARG A 681 -3.58 9.75 12.66
N TYR A 682 -2.27 9.67 12.82
CA TYR A 682 -1.58 8.38 13.02
C TYR A 682 -1.76 7.92 14.48
N GLN A 683 -1.25 6.73 14.78
CA GLN A 683 -1.16 6.21 16.14
C GLN A 683 -0.46 7.20 17.10
N LEU A 684 -0.84 7.14 18.38
CA LEU A 684 -0.21 7.89 19.47
C LEU A 684 0.76 6.97 20.20
N HIS A 685 1.97 7.45 20.46
CA HIS A 685 3.04 6.67 21.09
C HIS A 685 2.90 6.62 22.62
N ILE A 686 1.75 6.17 23.10
CA ILE A 686 1.38 6.06 24.51
C ILE A 686 0.78 4.67 24.72
N GLU A 687 1.18 3.99 25.80
CA GLU A 687 0.71 2.65 26.13
C GLU A 687 -0.01 2.65 27.48
N ALA A 688 -1.16 1.99 27.52
CA ALA A 688 -1.87 1.63 28.73
C ALA A 688 -1.44 0.24 29.23
N SER A 689 -1.30 0.13 30.55
CA SER A 689 -1.03 -1.12 31.26
C SER A 689 -1.65 -1.09 32.66
N LYS A 690 -1.47 -2.15 33.44
CA LYS A 690 -1.87 -2.19 34.85
C LYS A 690 -0.70 -2.53 35.77
N ASP A 691 -0.68 -1.94 36.95
CA ASP A 691 0.30 -2.27 37.98
C ASP A 691 -0.11 -3.54 38.76
N ALA A 692 0.72 -3.96 39.72
CA ALA A 692 0.45 -5.13 40.57
C ALA A 692 -0.76 -4.97 41.51
N SER A 693 -1.31 -3.75 41.63
CA SER A 693 -2.46 -3.42 42.48
C SER A 693 -3.73 -3.11 41.66
N ASN A 694 -3.74 -3.42 40.36
CA ASN A 694 -4.84 -3.15 39.42
C ASN A 694 -5.16 -1.66 39.22
N HIS A 695 -4.16 -0.79 39.31
CA HIS A 695 -4.26 0.60 38.86
C HIS A 695 -3.92 0.70 37.38
N LEU A 696 -4.62 1.58 36.65
CA LEU A 696 -4.26 1.95 35.28
C LEU A 696 -2.93 2.72 35.27
N VAL A 697 -2.03 2.36 34.36
CA VAL A 697 -0.76 3.04 34.11
C VAL A 697 -0.71 3.46 32.65
N LEU A 698 -0.49 4.75 32.40
CA LEU A 698 -0.26 5.29 31.06
C LEU A 698 1.21 5.71 30.95
N THR A 699 1.89 5.28 29.90
CA THR A 699 3.32 5.57 29.70
C THR A 699 3.60 5.91 28.24
N HIS A 700 4.31 7.01 28.00
CA HIS A 700 4.79 7.35 26.66
C HIS A 700 5.90 6.38 26.22
N THR A 701 5.94 5.96 24.96
CA THR A 701 6.90 4.94 24.52
C THR A 701 8.31 5.51 24.30
N TYR A 702 8.42 6.82 24.03
CA TYR A 702 9.69 7.56 23.93
C TYR A 702 10.08 8.30 25.22
N TYR A 703 11.39 8.56 25.36
CA TYR A 703 12.01 9.28 26.47
C TYR A 703 12.21 10.75 26.13
N GLY A 704 12.12 11.62 27.13
CA GLY A 704 12.50 13.02 27.00
C GLY A 704 11.42 14.00 27.43
N SER A 705 11.80 15.27 27.58
CA SER A 705 10.90 16.31 28.10
C SER A 705 9.83 16.76 27.10
N ASN A 706 10.08 16.54 25.81
CA ASN A 706 9.10 16.76 24.73
C ASN A 706 8.11 15.60 24.60
N GLU A 707 8.50 14.41 25.07
CA GLU A 707 7.71 13.19 25.02
C GLU A 707 6.78 13.14 26.22
N GLY A 708 5.47 13.23 25.97
CA GLY A 708 4.49 13.39 27.03
C GLY A 708 3.07 13.49 26.54
N PHE A 709 2.14 13.62 27.47
CA PHE A 709 0.72 13.69 27.16
C PHE A 709 -0.04 14.49 28.20
N THR A 710 -1.16 15.06 27.78
CA THR A 710 -2.15 15.72 28.64
C THR A 710 -3.33 14.80 28.84
N ILE A 711 -3.82 14.70 30.07
CA ILE A 711 -5.03 13.95 30.40
C ILE A 711 -6.13 14.91 30.82
N SER A 712 -7.32 14.71 30.27
CA SER A 712 -8.57 15.31 30.73
C SER A 712 -9.63 14.23 30.83
N GLN A 713 -10.43 14.25 31.90
CA GLN A 713 -11.47 13.25 32.12
C GLN A 713 -12.81 13.90 32.47
N THR A 714 -13.91 13.20 32.19
CA THR A 714 -15.26 13.69 32.54
C THR A 714 -15.61 13.47 34.01
N GLN A 715 -15.05 12.42 34.61
CA GLN A 715 -15.06 12.11 36.04
C GLN A 715 -13.63 11.72 36.44
N ASN A 716 -13.41 11.18 37.64
CA ASN A 716 -12.10 10.67 38.03
C ASN A 716 -12.23 9.21 38.50
N ASN A 717 -12.88 8.38 37.68
CA ASN A 717 -13.11 6.98 38.01
C ASN A 717 -11.85 6.13 37.81
N LEU A 718 -10.88 6.60 37.01
CA LEU A 718 -9.59 5.93 36.75
C LEU A 718 -8.53 6.27 37.81
N GLY A 719 -8.78 7.27 38.66
CA GLY A 719 -7.84 7.71 39.69
C GLY A 719 -6.62 8.46 39.16
N ILE A 720 -6.66 8.93 37.92
CA ILE A 720 -5.62 9.75 37.31
C ILE A 720 -5.98 11.23 37.49
N THR A 721 -5.00 12.08 37.80
CA THR A 721 -5.25 13.52 37.91
C THR A 721 -5.21 14.15 36.52
N ASP A 722 -6.14 15.05 36.21
CA ASP A 722 -6.06 15.79 34.95
C ASP A 722 -4.85 16.74 34.96
N GLY A 723 -4.11 16.78 33.85
CA GLY A 723 -2.92 17.60 33.72
C GLY A 723 -1.89 17.06 32.73
N ASP A 724 -0.74 17.73 32.72
CA ASP A 724 0.37 17.46 31.82
C ASP A 724 1.36 16.48 32.46
N TYR A 725 1.73 15.45 31.72
CA TYR A 725 2.72 14.45 32.08
C TYR A 725 3.83 14.47 31.03
N ALA A 726 5.08 14.69 31.45
CA ALA A 726 6.23 14.76 30.58
C ALA A 726 7.34 13.84 31.10
N GLY A 727 8.15 13.32 30.19
CA GLY A 727 9.41 12.67 30.54
C GLY A 727 10.48 13.69 30.93
N GLU A 728 11.69 13.19 31.09
CA GLU A 728 12.87 14.00 31.39
C GLU A 728 13.97 13.64 30.38
N ASP A 729 14.73 14.64 29.94
CA ASP A 729 15.90 14.40 29.09
C ASP A 729 17.09 13.95 29.95
N VAL A 730 18.00 13.19 29.33
CA VAL A 730 19.32 12.95 29.91
C VAL A 730 20.05 14.28 30.07
N ALA A 731 20.74 14.50 31.18
CA ALA A 731 21.64 15.64 31.33
C ALA A 731 22.99 15.17 31.83
N GLY A 732 24.05 15.85 31.41
CA GLY A 732 25.41 15.46 31.79
C GLY A 732 26.49 16.30 31.14
N THR A 733 27.71 15.79 31.22
CA THR A 733 28.91 16.39 30.63
C THR A 733 29.66 15.36 29.79
N ILE A 734 30.24 15.82 28.70
CA ILE A 734 31.20 15.06 27.89
C ILE A 734 32.56 15.73 28.05
N ASN A 735 33.55 14.98 28.52
CA ASN A 735 34.90 15.45 28.85
C ASN A 735 34.93 16.68 29.79
N GLY A 736 33.99 16.72 30.74
CA GLY A 736 33.85 17.82 31.70
C GLY A 736 33.12 19.06 31.18
N GLU A 737 32.81 19.12 29.89
CA GLU A 737 32.03 20.20 29.28
C GLU A 737 30.54 19.83 29.28
N THR A 738 29.66 20.82 29.52
CA THR A 738 28.21 20.59 29.54
C THR A 738 27.72 20.20 28.15
N ALA A 739 26.84 19.20 28.09
CA ALA A 739 26.27 18.71 26.85
C ALA A 739 24.74 18.85 26.87
N ASP A 740 24.17 19.03 25.68
CA ASP A 740 22.75 19.22 25.45
C ASP A 740 22.05 17.85 25.40
N GLY A 741 21.01 17.70 26.21
CA GLY A 741 20.23 16.46 26.33
C GLY A 741 18.94 16.49 25.53
N GLN A 742 18.66 15.41 24.79
CA GLN A 742 17.36 15.17 24.16
C GLN A 742 17.01 13.69 24.26
N GLY A 743 15.95 13.37 25.01
CA GLY A 743 15.61 12.00 25.36
C GLY A 743 16.82 11.29 25.99
N GLN A 744 17.25 10.19 25.38
CA GLN A 744 18.44 9.44 25.81
C GLN A 744 19.75 9.89 25.16
N VAL A 745 19.72 10.90 24.28
CA VAL A 745 20.90 11.35 23.54
C VAL A 745 21.49 12.58 24.23
N LEU A 746 22.81 12.55 24.42
CA LEU A 746 23.60 13.64 24.95
C LEU A 746 24.58 14.10 23.88
N THR A 747 24.49 15.37 23.48
CA THR A 747 25.27 15.98 22.40
C THR A 747 26.16 17.09 22.92
N GLY A 748 27.45 17.05 22.63
CA GLY A 748 28.37 18.10 23.04
C GLY A 748 28.02 19.45 22.44
N ALA A 749 27.95 20.47 23.29
CA ALA A 749 27.51 21.82 22.94
C ALA A 749 28.47 22.53 21.97
N SER A 750 27.95 23.52 21.24
CA SER A 750 28.74 24.40 20.37
C SER A 750 29.87 25.13 21.10
N ASP A 751 30.94 25.47 20.38
CA ASP A 751 32.12 26.18 20.89
C ASP A 751 32.89 25.41 21.99
N THR A 752 32.74 24.08 22.05
CA THR A 752 33.46 23.20 22.99
C THR A 752 34.32 22.19 22.25
N THR A 753 35.26 21.55 22.96
CA THR A 753 36.07 20.46 22.37
C THR A 753 35.29 19.19 22.07
N VAL A 754 34.02 19.13 22.48
CA VAL A 754 33.12 17.99 22.29
C VAL A 754 32.00 18.32 21.31
N GLU A 755 32.07 19.47 20.64
CA GLU A 755 31.02 19.97 19.77
C GLU A 755 30.58 18.93 18.75
N GLY A 756 29.28 18.63 18.77
CA GLY A 756 28.64 17.71 17.83
C GLY A 756 28.89 16.23 18.08
N LEU A 757 29.70 15.84 19.08
CA LEU A 757 29.78 14.46 19.53
C LEU A 757 28.48 14.08 20.24
N SER A 758 27.79 13.07 19.72
CA SER A 758 26.53 12.59 20.27
C SER A 758 26.64 11.15 20.72
N ILE A 759 26.21 10.90 21.95
CA ILE A 759 26.14 9.57 22.55
C ILE A 759 24.72 9.27 23.02
N LYS A 760 24.36 8.00 23.05
CA LYS A 760 23.11 7.53 23.65
C LYS A 760 23.42 6.87 24.99
N TYR A 761 22.72 7.28 26.03
CA TYR A 761 22.82 6.69 27.36
C TYR A 761 21.53 5.95 27.73
N THR A 762 21.62 4.65 27.97
CA THR A 762 20.47 3.78 28.29
C THR A 762 20.45 3.31 29.74
N GLY A 763 21.40 3.75 30.56
CA GLY A 763 21.49 3.36 31.97
C GLY A 763 20.53 4.11 32.88
N SER A 764 20.38 3.63 34.11
CA SER A 764 19.47 4.16 35.12
C SER A 764 20.18 4.87 36.29
N SER A 765 21.49 5.07 36.20
CA SER A 765 22.31 5.67 37.26
C SER A 765 22.98 6.96 36.83
N THR A 766 23.07 7.92 37.74
CA THR A 766 23.89 9.13 37.56
C THR A 766 25.34 8.91 38.00
N GLY A 767 26.23 9.81 37.60
CA GLY A 767 27.66 9.84 37.95
C GLY A 767 28.56 9.54 36.76
N ASP A 768 29.80 9.17 37.04
CA ASP A 768 30.78 8.71 36.03
C ASP A 768 30.28 7.44 35.35
N GLN A 769 30.11 7.52 34.02
CA GLN A 769 29.65 6.43 33.17
C GLN A 769 30.75 5.93 32.23
N GLY A 770 32.03 6.17 32.55
CA GLY A 770 33.17 5.71 31.78
C GLY A 770 33.55 6.65 30.64
N SER A 771 34.19 6.14 29.60
CA SER A 771 34.69 6.95 28.48
C SER A 771 34.33 6.36 27.12
N ILE A 772 34.32 7.22 26.11
CA ILE A 772 34.20 6.90 24.69
C ILE A 772 35.46 7.36 23.97
N THR A 773 36.07 6.49 23.15
CA THR A 773 37.22 6.84 22.32
C THR A 773 36.81 6.88 20.85
N LEU A 774 36.66 8.09 20.30
CA LEU A 774 36.38 8.34 18.89
C LEU A 774 37.69 8.31 18.08
N THR A 775 37.68 7.55 17.00
CA THR A 775 38.82 7.41 16.09
C THR A 775 38.37 7.66 14.65
N TYR A 776 39.15 8.44 13.89
CA TYR A 776 38.86 8.68 12.48
C TYR A 776 39.60 7.69 11.58
N GLY A 777 38.83 6.94 10.79
CA GLY A 777 39.36 6.22 9.64
C GLY A 777 39.81 7.16 8.53
N ILE A 778 40.45 6.60 7.51
CA ILE A 778 41.13 7.38 6.47
C ILE A 778 40.15 8.18 5.61
N ALA A 779 38.95 7.67 5.36
CA ALA A 779 37.95 8.41 4.60
C ALA A 779 37.46 9.64 5.37
N GLU A 780 37.27 9.51 6.70
CA GLU A 780 36.91 10.65 7.57
C GLU A 780 38.04 11.69 7.63
N LYS A 781 39.29 11.25 7.83
CA LYS A 781 40.45 12.16 7.83
C LYS A 781 40.59 12.87 6.49
N LEU A 782 40.42 12.15 5.38
CA LEU A 782 40.47 12.70 4.03
C LEU A 782 39.33 13.69 3.79
N TYR A 783 38.10 13.38 4.23
CA TYR A 783 36.95 14.28 4.13
C TYR A 783 37.21 15.61 4.85
N ASN A 784 37.74 15.55 6.08
CA ASN A 784 38.04 16.73 6.88
C ASN A 784 39.18 17.57 6.28
N GLU A 785 40.24 16.92 5.78
CA GLU A 785 41.36 17.61 5.12
C GLU A 785 40.93 18.25 3.79
N LEU A 786 40.18 17.51 2.96
CA LEU A 786 39.68 18.05 1.68
C LEU A 786 38.79 19.26 1.92
N PHE A 787 37.95 19.24 2.96
CA PHE A 787 37.15 20.40 3.34
C PHE A 787 38.05 21.60 3.65
N TYR A 788 39.08 21.43 4.47
CA TYR A 788 40.02 22.52 4.78
C TYR A 788 40.79 23.01 3.54
N ILE A 789 41.15 22.12 2.60
CA ILE A 789 41.83 22.53 1.37
C ILE A 789 40.95 23.43 0.49
N VAL A 790 39.66 23.11 0.37
CA VAL A 790 38.73 23.78 -0.56
C VAL A 790 37.84 24.82 0.11
N ASP A 791 37.96 25.01 1.42
CA ASP A 791 37.18 26.01 2.15
C ASP A 791 37.41 27.40 1.56
N THR A 792 36.32 28.12 1.29
CA THR A 792 36.35 29.37 0.55
C THR A 792 36.79 30.57 1.40
N TYR A 793 36.86 30.42 2.72
CA TYR A 793 37.13 31.50 3.65
C TYR A 793 38.50 31.35 4.32
N GLU A 794 38.85 30.14 4.75
CA GLU A 794 40.07 29.87 5.54
C GLU A 794 40.91 28.72 4.95
N GLY A 795 40.58 28.27 3.74
CA GLY A 795 41.24 27.13 3.12
C GLY A 795 42.50 27.47 2.33
N TYR A 796 43.36 26.46 2.13
CA TYR A 796 44.62 26.59 1.39
C TYR A 796 44.48 27.24 0.01
N VAL A 797 43.40 26.90 -0.71
CA VAL A 797 43.13 27.44 -2.04
C VAL A 797 42.67 28.90 -1.97
N ALA A 798 41.82 29.25 -0.99
CA ALA A 798 41.34 30.61 -0.78
C ALA A 798 42.49 31.55 -0.41
N ASP A 799 43.32 31.17 0.56
CA ASP A 799 44.51 31.92 0.98
C ASP A 799 45.46 32.20 -0.21
N LYS A 800 45.62 31.19 -1.07
CA LYS A 800 46.46 31.32 -2.26
C LYS A 800 45.86 32.26 -3.30
N GLN A 801 44.54 32.22 -3.50
CA GLN A 801 43.83 33.13 -4.40
C GLN A 801 43.94 34.57 -3.92
N GLU A 802 43.73 34.82 -2.62
CA GLU A 802 43.89 36.15 -2.03
C GLU A 802 45.33 36.65 -2.18
N SER A 803 46.33 35.82 -1.87
CA SER A 803 47.74 36.19 -2.05
C SER A 803 48.10 36.51 -3.50
N LEU A 804 47.53 35.78 -4.47
CA LEU A 804 47.72 36.08 -5.89
C LEU A 804 47.01 37.37 -6.31
N GLN A 805 45.82 37.63 -5.80
CA GLN A 805 45.09 38.87 -6.06
C GLN A 805 45.86 40.09 -5.52
N ASP A 806 46.37 40.02 -4.29
CA ASP A 806 47.22 41.06 -3.71
C ASP A 806 48.47 41.35 -4.55
N ASN A 807 49.06 40.29 -5.14
CA ASN A 807 50.21 40.43 -6.01
C ASN A 807 49.82 41.09 -7.35
N ILE A 808 48.65 40.76 -7.91
CA ILE A 808 48.10 41.39 -9.11
C ILE A 808 47.87 42.88 -8.85
N ASP A 809 47.15 43.22 -7.78
CA ASP A 809 46.85 44.60 -7.40
C ASP A 809 48.12 45.42 -7.22
N ARG A 810 49.16 44.84 -6.62
CA ARG A 810 50.46 45.51 -6.47
C ARG A 810 51.13 45.75 -7.82
N ILE A 811 51.03 44.83 -8.76
CA ILE A 811 51.61 44.97 -10.11
C ILE A 811 50.82 46.01 -10.92
N GLU A 812 49.49 46.01 -10.85
CA GLU A 812 48.64 47.02 -11.50
C GLU A 812 48.99 48.42 -11.02
N ASN A 813 49.14 48.61 -9.70
CA ASN A 813 49.61 49.87 -9.13
C ASN A 813 51.00 50.29 -9.64
N GLN A 814 51.90 49.33 -9.90
CA GLN A 814 53.21 49.62 -10.49
C GLN A 814 53.12 50.00 -11.97
N ILE A 815 52.23 49.35 -12.72
CA ILE A 815 51.95 49.66 -14.13
C ILE A 815 51.42 51.09 -14.23
N ASP A 816 50.39 51.44 -13.45
CA ASP A 816 49.79 52.78 -13.43
C ASP A 816 50.82 53.88 -13.13
N LEU A 817 51.70 53.63 -12.16
CA LEU A 817 52.79 54.54 -11.82
C LEU A 817 53.80 54.66 -12.98
N MET A 818 54.12 53.55 -13.66
CA MET A 818 55.02 53.54 -14.80
C MET A 818 54.42 54.27 -16.00
N GLU A 819 53.15 54.05 -16.30
CA GLU A 819 52.41 54.75 -17.36
C GLU A 819 52.37 56.26 -17.09
N THR A 820 52.07 56.67 -15.86
CA THR A 820 52.13 58.08 -15.44
C THR A 820 53.53 58.68 -15.64
N ARG A 821 54.59 57.92 -15.33
CA ARG A 821 55.98 58.35 -15.55
C ARG A 821 56.33 58.46 -17.03
N LEU A 822 55.85 57.53 -17.86
CA LEU A 822 56.03 57.56 -19.31
C LEU A 822 55.31 58.77 -19.92
N GLU A 823 54.12 59.09 -19.43
CA GLU A 823 53.32 60.25 -19.82
C GLU A 823 54.05 61.57 -19.50
N HIS A 824 54.53 61.74 -18.26
CA HIS A 824 55.35 62.90 -17.91
C HIS A 824 56.66 63.00 -18.72
N LYS A 825 57.27 61.86 -19.06
CA LYS A 825 58.46 61.85 -19.92
C LYS A 825 58.12 62.28 -21.34
N ARG A 826 56.96 61.87 -21.88
CA ARG A 826 56.42 62.30 -23.16
C ARG A 826 56.19 63.81 -23.18
N ASP A 827 55.49 64.36 -22.20
CA ASP A 827 55.25 65.80 -22.08
C ASP A 827 56.55 66.61 -22.03
N ARG A 828 57.52 66.15 -21.24
CA ARG A 828 58.83 66.79 -21.15
C ARG A 828 59.58 66.77 -22.48
N LEU A 829 59.47 65.70 -23.25
CA LEU A 829 60.06 65.60 -24.59
C LEU A 829 59.35 66.53 -25.58
N ILE A 830 58.02 66.61 -25.55
CA ILE A 830 57.23 67.56 -26.35
C ILE A 830 57.64 69.00 -26.02
N LEU A 831 57.71 69.38 -24.73
CA LEU A 831 58.12 70.73 -24.33
C LEU A 831 59.54 71.07 -24.81
N LYS A 832 60.48 70.12 -24.72
CA LYS A 832 61.83 70.28 -25.27
C LYS A 832 61.80 70.50 -26.78
N TYR A 833 60.98 69.74 -27.51
CA TYR A 833 60.82 69.90 -28.96
C TYR A 833 60.26 71.28 -29.32
N VAL A 834 59.18 71.73 -28.65
CA VAL A 834 58.59 73.06 -28.85
C VAL A 834 59.59 74.17 -28.52
N THR A 835 60.38 74.01 -27.46
CA THR A 835 61.43 74.97 -27.08
C THR A 835 62.53 75.03 -28.14
N LEU A 836 62.93 73.87 -28.69
CA LEU A 836 63.91 73.81 -29.78
C LEU A 836 63.36 74.46 -31.05
N GLU A 837 62.09 74.22 -31.42
CA GLU A 837 61.46 74.90 -32.56
C GLU A 837 61.40 76.41 -32.39
N THR A 838 60.97 76.90 -31.23
CA THR A 838 60.93 78.36 -30.96
C THR A 838 62.32 78.97 -30.92
N THR A 839 63.31 78.25 -30.38
CA THR A 839 64.71 78.69 -30.40
C THR A 839 65.26 78.72 -31.83
N MET A 840 64.95 77.71 -32.64
CA MET A 840 65.32 77.66 -34.05
C MET A 840 64.64 78.78 -34.85
N ALA A 841 63.35 79.01 -34.65
CA ALA A 841 62.62 80.12 -35.27
C ALA A 841 63.23 81.48 -34.90
N ARG A 842 63.64 81.68 -33.64
CA ARG A 842 64.37 82.87 -33.18
C ARG A 842 65.74 82.99 -33.82
N LEU A 843 66.51 81.90 -33.92
CA LEU A 843 67.82 81.89 -34.57
C LEU A 843 67.70 82.16 -36.07
N THR A 844 66.69 81.60 -36.75
CA THR A 844 66.38 81.91 -38.16
C THR A 844 65.96 83.36 -38.32
N ALA A 845 65.13 83.92 -37.44
CA ALA A 845 64.77 85.33 -37.45
C ALA A 845 65.97 86.26 -37.20
N GLN A 846 66.86 85.90 -36.26
CA GLN A 846 68.14 86.60 -36.04
C GLN A 846 69.07 86.48 -37.24
N GLY A 847 69.18 85.31 -37.86
CA GLY A 847 69.96 85.10 -39.07
C GLY A 847 69.43 85.92 -40.25
N ASN A 848 68.11 86.02 -40.39
CA ASN A 848 67.45 86.88 -41.38
C ASN A 848 67.68 88.37 -41.07
N TRP A 849 67.60 88.78 -39.80
CA TRP A 849 67.92 90.15 -39.38
C TRP A 849 69.38 90.50 -39.64
N LEU A 850 70.32 89.64 -39.27
CA LEU A 850 71.76 89.79 -39.55
C LEU A 850 72.02 89.85 -41.05
N SER A 851 71.39 88.99 -41.85
CA SER A 851 71.49 89.02 -43.32
C SER A 851 70.94 90.33 -43.90
N ALA A 852 69.82 90.84 -43.38
CA ALA A 852 69.27 92.14 -43.77
C ALA A 852 70.18 93.32 -43.38
N GLN A 853 70.84 93.24 -42.22
CA GLN A 853 71.80 94.27 -41.77
C GLN A 853 73.08 94.27 -42.62
N VAL A 854 73.57 93.09 -43.01
CA VAL A 854 74.69 92.91 -43.93
C VAL A 854 74.34 93.41 -45.33
N ASN A 855 73.11 93.17 -45.82
CA ASN A 855 72.66 93.67 -47.11
C ASN A 855 72.49 95.20 -47.16
N ASN A 856 72.26 95.87 -46.02
CA ASN A 856 72.21 97.34 -45.92
C ASN A 856 73.61 98.00 -45.81
N LEU A 857 74.69 97.21 -45.75
CA LEU A 857 76.08 97.68 -45.74
C LEU A 857 76.73 97.67 -47.14
N HIS A 858 75.97 97.32 -48.18
CA HIS A 858 76.28 97.58 -49.59
C HIS A 858 75.64 98.89 -50.05
#